data_AF-A0A7X5Q2T8-F1
#
_entry.id   AF-A0A7X5Q2T8-F1
#
_cell.length_a   1.000
_cell.length_b   1.000
_cell.length_c   1.000
_cell.angle_alpha   90.00
_cell.angle_beta   90.00
_cell.angle_gamma   90.00
#
_symmetry.space_group_name_H-M   'P 1'
#
loop_
_entity.id
_entity.type
_entity.pdbx_description
1 polymer ?
#
loop_
_entity_poly.entity_id
_entity_poly.type
_entity_poly.pdbx_seq_one_letter_code
_entity_poly.pdbx_strand_id
1 'polypeptide(L)'
;MPSPPNLPMEYRIGKRYFYGPEGAELLFTENETSFAKGGGYYKDAFHRKIVKDEEVTNPQNTGSKAALHYKFEAIAPGSSAKLLFRFTQRPKENPLQDVEAIIEERKKETNAFYESVHPEGLSEDEKKIQRQALAGMIWTKQIYIFDVGQWLKGDNPGFPPPESRLQGRNKHWKHLNSMRVLLMPDKWEYPWFAAWDHAFHCLTYAIIDLEFAKKQLWLLFFDQFQHPNGQIPAYEWDFSDLNPPVHAWAALRLYRMEEAKNGKGDSEFLEKCFHKLLLNFTWWVNKVDNSGNNVFEGGFLGLDNITVLDRSEKLPGGAVLQQSDGTGWMAMFALNLMRIALELSRFNRVYEGLATKFFQHYVYIAHAMKKRGNRDYEMWSDRDGFFYDVLTHPDGTFTKFRVRSLVGLIPLFAVEILHEDFMEKHPEFYANFQWFMNNRKDLVEGCIIPTIKDGKKHYVCTLMNNKQLHSVLKYVWDPEEFRANYGLRSMSRFHEKNPFVYQDKQVGYEPAESLYTVKGGNSNWRGPIWLPTTFLLVESLVKLTEAFEEDITVQAGGEKPIEIAAMAKSFADRTIGIFAMNEEGKRPVLGPEFPFQNDPHWKDYIPFHEYYNPETGKGLGASHQTGWSALVANFIAEFR
;
A
#
# COMPACT_ATOMS: atom_id res chain seq x y z
N MET A 1 -12.90 23.63 -25.08
CA MET A 1 -13.74 23.18 -23.95
C MET A 1 -13.48 24.11 -22.76
N PRO A 2 -14.51 24.46 -21.98
CA PRO A 2 -14.31 25.11 -20.69
C PRO A 2 -13.50 24.20 -19.76
N SER A 3 -12.76 24.79 -18.82
CA SER A 3 -12.11 24.02 -17.76
C SER A 3 -13.17 23.22 -16.98
N PRO A 4 -12.84 22.02 -16.47
CA PRO A 4 -13.69 21.37 -15.48
C PRO A 4 -14.06 22.37 -14.36
N PRO A 5 -15.36 22.45 -13.97
CA PRO A 5 -15.77 23.35 -12.90
C PRO A 5 -15.07 22.96 -11.60
N ASN A 6 -14.89 23.93 -10.70
CA ASN A 6 -14.30 23.75 -9.36
C ASN A 6 -12.81 23.34 -9.35
N LEU A 7 -12.09 23.44 -10.47
CA LEU A 7 -10.62 23.37 -10.41
C LEU A 7 -10.09 24.53 -9.56
N PRO A 8 -9.15 24.29 -8.64
CA PRO A 8 -8.58 25.32 -7.78
C PRO A 8 -7.69 26.33 -8.54
N MET A 9 -7.53 26.15 -9.85
CA MET A 9 -6.74 26.98 -10.75
C MET A 9 -7.45 27.14 -12.09
N GLU A 10 -7.27 28.29 -12.73
CA GLU A 10 -7.71 28.48 -14.11
C GLU A 10 -6.87 27.57 -15.03
N TYR A 11 -7.52 26.60 -15.68
CA TYR A 11 -6.84 25.67 -16.57
C TYR A 11 -7.31 25.85 -18.01
N ARG A 12 -6.45 26.41 -18.86
CA ARG A 12 -6.71 26.48 -20.30
C ARG A 12 -5.52 25.95 -21.07
N ILE A 13 -5.78 24.98 -21.94
CA ILE A 13 -4.82 24.59 -22.96
C ILE A 13 -4.85 25.70 -24.02
N GLY A 14 -3.80 26.54 -24.04
CA GLY A 14 -3.61 27.56 -25.08
C GLY A 14 -3.35 26.94 -26.45
N LYS A 15 -3.07 27.74 -27.48
CA LYS A 15 -2.69 27.22 -28.81
C LYS A 15 -1.50 26.26 -28.68
N ARG A 16 -1.57 25.14 -29.39
CA ARG A 16 -0.51 24.13 -29.48
C ARG A 16 -0.26 23.81 -30.94
N TYR A 17 0.96 23.39 -31.23
CA TYR A 17 1.40 22.96 -32.54
C TYR A 17 1.85 21.51 -32.44
N PHE A 18 1.35 20.67 -33.33
CA PHE A 18 1.73 19.27 -33.45
C PHE A 18 2.39 19.08 -34.82
N TYR A 19 3.66 18.73 -34.82
CA TYR A 19 4.48 18.52 -36.01
C TYR A 19 4.76 17.04 -36.19
N GLY A 20 4.72 16.56 -37.43
CA GLY A 20 5.16 15.23 -37.82
C GLY A 20 5.94 15.29 -39.14
N PRO A 21 6.54 14.18 -39.59
CA PRO A 21 7.26 14.14 -40.86
C PRO A 21 6.31 14.41 -42.04
N GLU A 22 6.87 14.83 -43.17
CA GLU A 22 6.10 14.98 -44.42
C GLU A 22 5.47 13.65 -44.87
N GLY A 23 4.45 13.72 -45.74
CA GLY A 23 3.80 12.53 -46.32
C GLY A 23 2.56 12.02 -45.58
N ALA A 24 2.09 12.72 -44.54
CA ALA A 24 0.82 12.41 -43.90
C ALA A 24 -0.37 13.02 -44.66
N GLU A 25 -1.46 12.26 -44.77
CA GLU A 25 -2.79 12.83 -45.03
C GLU A 25 -3.37 13.37 -43.70
N LEU A 26 -3.85 14.62 -43.70
CA LEU A 26 -4.47 15.23 -42.53
C LEU A 26 -5.96 14.91 -42.50
N LEU A 27 -6.42 14.23 -41.44
CA LEU A 27 -7.82 13.86 -41.27
C LEU A 27 -8.42 14.58 -40.07
N PHE A 28 -9.64 15.10 -40.20
CA PHE A 28 -10.36 15.79 -39.14
C PHE A 28 -11.78 15.26 -38.97
N THR A 29 -12.29 15.29 -37.74
CA THR A 29 -13.68 14.96 -37.41
C THR A 29 -14.07 15.56 -36.07
N GLU A 30 -15.31 15.36 -35.65
CA GLU A 30 -15.80 15.79 -34.34
C GLU A 30 -15.83 14.64 -33.31
N ASN A 31 -15.86 14.96 -32.01
CA ASN A 31 -15.83 13.99 -30.92
C ASN A 31 -17.24 13.44 -30.56
N GLU A 32 -18.25 13.87 -31.29
CA GLU A 32 -19.65 13.56 -31.08
C GLU A 32 -19.93 12.11 -31.45
N THR A 33 -20.79 11.46 -30.66
CA THR A 33 -21.24 10.10 -30.95
C THR A 33 -22.35 10.15 -31.99
N SER A 34 -22.27 9.30 -33.00
CA SER A 34 -23.35 9.14 -33.98
C SER A 34 -24.54 8.42 -33.33
N PHE A 35 -25.66 9.12 -33.15
CA PHE A 35 -26.90 8.55 -32.60
C PHE A 35 -27.98 8.31 -33.68
N ALA A 36 -27.74 8.66 -34.95
CA ALA A 36 -28.65 8.45 -36.06
C ALA A 36 -27.90 8.34 -37.40
N LYS A 37 -28.53 7.71 -38.41
CA LYS A 37 -28.09 7.77 -39.81
C LYS A 37 -28.41 9.15 -40.38
N GLY A 38 -27.55 10.14 -40.12
CA GLY A 38 -27.65 11.51 -40.64
C GLY A 38 -26.29 12.08 -41.04
N GLY A 39 -26.28 13.18 -41.80
CA GLY A 39 -25.06 13.85 -42.24
C GLY A 39 -24.32 14.56 -41.10
N GLY A 40 -22.99 14.46 -41.10
CA GLY A 40 -22.08 15.02 -40.09
C GLY A 40 -20.77 14.24 -40.02
N TYR A 41 -19.74 14.84 -39.38
CA TYR A 41 -18.46 14.18 -39.10
C TYR A 41 -18.47 13.71 -37.65
N TYR A 42 -18.40 12.39 -37.43
CA TYR A 42 -18.55 11.80 -36.09
C TYR A 42 -17.26 11.11 -35.64
N LYS A 43 -17.22 10.74 -34.34
CA LYS A 43 -16.02 10.19 -33.71
C LYS A 43 -15.47 8.91 -34.35
N ASP A 44 -16.26 8.21 -35.17
CA ASP A 44 -15.91 6.97 -35.88
C ASP A 44 -15.38 7.20 -37.32
N ALA A 45 -15.34 8.45 -37.78
CA ALA A 45 -14.93 8.81 -39.15
C ALA A 45 -13.56 8.26 -39.56
N PHE A 46 -12.56 8.28 -38.67
CA PHE A 46 -11.22 7.77 -38.99
C PHE A 46 -11.22 6.27 -39.28
N HIS A 47 -11.98 5.48 -38.51
CA HIS A 47 -12.10 4.04 -38.77
C HIS A 47 -12.76 3.79 -40.13
N ARG A 48 -13.84 4.51 -40.44
CA ARG A 48 -14.55 4.40 -41.71
C ARG A 48 -13.69 4.85 -42.90
N LYS A 49 -12.96 5.95 -42.78
CA LYS A 49 -12.02 6.41 -43.82
C LYS A 49 -10.88 5.43 -44.04
N ILE A 50 -10.19 4.99 -42.98
CA ILE A 50 -8.97 4.18 -43.11
C ILE A 50 -9.30 2.72 -43.47
N VAL A 51 -10.36 2.14 -42.91
CA VAL A 51 -10.68 0.70 -43.07
C VAL A 51 -11.68 0.46 -44.19
N LYS A 52 -12.64 1.36 -44.38
CA LYS A 52 -13.74 1.20 -45.35
C LYS A 52 -13.65 2.13 -46.56
N ASP A 53 -12.63 2.98 -46.61
CA ASP A 53 -12.39 3.95 -47.69
C ASP A 53 -13.58 4.91 -47.92
N GLU A 54 -14.27 5.29 -46.84
CA GLU A 54 -15.41 6.20 -46.90
C GLU A 54 -15.00 7.68 -46.74
N GLU A 55 -15.57 8.57 -47.55
CA GLU A 55 -15.35 10.03 -47.46
C GLU A 55 -16.21 10.67 -46.34
N VAL A 56 -15.81 10.42 -45.09
CA VAL A 56 -16.58 10.82 -43.90
C VAL A 56 -15.78 11.64 -42.89
N THR A 57 -14.65 12.18 -43.32
CA THR A 57 -13.82 13.15 -42.58
C THR A 57 -14.11 14.57 -43.02
N ASN A 58 -13.86 15.54 -42.15
CA ASN A 58 -14.12 16.95 -42.37
C ASN A 58 -13.13 17.55 -43.40
N PRO A 59 -13.58 17.91 -44.62
CA PRO A 59 -12.73 18.43 -45.69
C PRO A 59 -12.29 19.88 -45.44
N GLN A 60 -12.88 20.58 -44.46
CA GLN A 60 -12.42 21.90 -44.05
C GLN A 60 -11.13 21.87 -43.21
N ASN A 61 -10.59 20.68 -42.92
CA ASN A 61 -9.39 20.48 -42.10
C ASN A 61 -9.48 21.10 -40.70
N THR A 62 -10.68 21.00 -40.10
CA THR A 62 -10.97 21.48 -38.75
C THR A 62 -11.81 20.45 -38.02
N GLY A 63 -11.72 20.44 -36.69
CA GLY A 63 -12.58 19.63 -35.85
C GLY A 63 -12.01 19.45 -34.45
N SER A 64 -12.82 18.88 -33.57
CA SER A 64 -12.42 18.53 -32.21
C SER A 64 -11.53 17.28 -32.13
N LYS A 65 -11.38 16.52 -33.23
CA LYS A 65 -10.38 15.46 -33.43
C LYS A 65 -9.58 15.68 -34.71
N ALA A 66 -8.31 15.34 -34.65
CA ALA A 66 -7.39 15.35 -35.79
C ALA A 66 -6.52 14.08 -35.78
N ALA A 67 -6.11 13.63 -36.97
CA ALA A 67 -5.19 12.51 -37.16
C ALA A 67 -4.21 12.79 -38.30
N LEU A 68 -2.98 12.29 -38.14
CA LEU A 68 -1.97 12.19 -39.20
C LEU A 68 -1.99 10.75 -39.74
N HIS A 69 -2.43 10.57 -40.98
CA HIS A 69 -2.51 9.25 -41.61
C HIS A 69 -1.28 9.02 -42.50
N TYR A 70 -0.37 8.17 -42.02
CA TYR A 70 0.79 7.70 -42.79
C TYR A 70 0.52 6.29 -43.31
N LYS A 71 0.78 6.06 -44.60
CA LYS A 71 0.64 4.76 -45.25
C LYS A 71 2.01 4.21 -45.62
N PHE A 72 2.32 3.00 -45.17
CA PHE A 72 3.52 2.25 -45.56
C PHE A 72 3.07 1.03 -46.36
N GLU A 73 3.58 0.83 -47.58
CA GLU A 73 3.11 -0.25 -48.46
C GLU A 73 3.45 -1.66 -47.94
N ALA A 74 4.60 -1.82 -47.26
CA ALA A 74 4.93 -2.99 -46.45
C ALA A 74 6.14 -2.69 -45.54
N ILE A 75 6.13 -3.19 -44.31
CA ILE A 75 7.31 -3.23 -43.42
C ILE A 75 7.77 -4.69 -43.35
N ALA A 76 8.98 -4.99 -43.83
CA ALA A 76 9.50 -6.35 -43.84
C ALA A 76 9.74 -6.90 -42.41
N PRO A 77 9.71 -8.24 -42.19
CA PRO A 77 10.06 -8.82 -40.90
C PRO A 77 11.44 -8.37 -40.42
N GLY A 78 11.53 -7.88 -39.18
CA GLY A 78 12.76 -7.34 -38.61
C GLY A 78 13.11 -5.90 -39.03
N SER A 79 12.37 -5.30 -39.98
CA SER A 79 12.48 -3.87 -40.31
C SER A 79 11.56 -3.00 -39.45
N SER A 80 11.84 -1.71 -39.41
CA SER A 80 11.01 -0.72 -38.70
C SER A 80 10.84 0.56 -39.52
N ALA A 81 9.65 1.15 -39.48
CA ALA A 81 9.44 2.54 -39.87
C ALA A 81 9.49 3.44 -38.62
N LYS A 82 10.13 4.61 -38.73
CA LYS A 82 10.27 5.57 -37.64
C LYS A 82 9.62 6.89 -38.01
N LEU A 83 8.70 7.37 -37.17
CA LEU A 83 8.08 8.68 -37.27
C LEU A 83 8.41 9.49 -36.02
N LEU A 84 8.84 10.74 -36.20
CA LEU A 84 9.19 11.65 -35.10
C LEU A 84 8.17 12.78 -35.03
N PHE A 85 7.55 12.94 -33.87
CA PHE A 85 6.53 13.97 -33.65
C PHE A 85 7.00 14.99 -32.61
N ARG A 86 6.51 16.22 -32.72
CA ARG A 86 6.72 17.28 -31.72
C ARG A 86 5.42 17.98 -31.39
N PHE A 87 5.06 17.97 -30.11
CA PHE A 87 3.97 18.77 -29.55
C PHE A 87 4.54 19.95 -28.74
N THR A 88 4.18 21.18 -29.09
CA THR A 88 4.77 22.39 -28.48
C THR A 88 3.77 23.54 -28.38
N GLN A 89 4.02 24.49 -27.46
CA GLN A 89 3.21 25.69 -27.29
C GLN A 89 3.57 26.82 -28.27
N ARG A 90 4.77 26.76 -28.86
CA ARG A 90 5.30 27.81 -29.73
C ARG A 90 5.59 27.23 -31.12
N PRO A 91 5.32 27.98 -32.20
CA PRO A 91 5.71 27.53 -33.52
C PRO A 91 7.24 27.39 -33.60
N LYS A 92 7.73 26.43 -34.38
CA LYS A 92 9.15 26.16 -34.52
C LYS A 92 9.53 25.90 -35.97
N GLU A 93 10.60 26.55 -36.42
CA GLU A 93 11.26 26.25 -37.69
C GLU A 93 12.06 24.94 -37.55
N ASN A 94 12.06 24.12 -38.60
CA ASN A 94 12.69 22.79 -38.61
C ASN A 94 12.34 21.96 -37.35
N PRO A 95 11.04 21.73 -37.08
CA PRO A 95 10.55 21.28 -35.78
C PRO A 95 11.01 19.88 -35.37
N LEU A 96 11.59 19.09 -36.28
CA LEU A 96 12.02 17.72 -36.01
C LEU A 96 13.54 17.54 -35.92
N GLN A 97 14.34 18.54 -36.31
CA GLN A 97 15.80 18.42 -36.51
C GLN A 97 16.57 17.99 -35.25
N ASP A 98 16.15 18.45 -34.09
CA ASP A 98 16.81 18.24 -32.78
C ASP A 98 16.12 17.16 -31.92
N VAL A 99 15.08 16.49 -32.43
CA VAL A 99 14.30 15.51 -31.63
C VAL A 99 15.17 14.34 -31.17
N GLU A 100 16.03 13.81 -32.03
CA GLU A 100 16.91 12.68 -31.68
C GLU A 100 17.95 13.06 -30.62
N ALA A 101 18.59 14.23 -30.80
CA ALA A 101 19.56 14.75 -29.84
C ALA A 101 18.93 14.94 -28.45
N ILE A 102 17.69 15.46 -28.39
CA ILE A 102 16.94 15.60 -27.13
C ILE A 102 16.66 14.24 -26.50
N ILE A 103 16.24 13.24 -27.26
CA ILE A 103 15.98 11.89 -26.70
C ILE A 103 17.26 11.31 -26.10
N GLU A 104 18.40 11.42 -26.79
CA GLU A 104 19.69 10.92 -26.28
C GLU A 104 20.17 11.69 -25.05
N GLU A 105 19.97 13.01 -25.01
CA GLU A 105 20.26 13.84 -23.84
C GLU A 105 19.40 13.42 -22.63
N ARG A 106 18.08 13.27 -22.81
CA ARG A 106 17.18 12.83 -21.73
C ARG A 106 17.53 11.42 -21.23
N LYS A 107 17.98 10.51 -22.09
CA LYS A 107 18.49 9.18 -21.66
C LYS A 107 19.72 9.31 -20.77
N LYS A 108 20.69 10.14 -21.15
CA LYS A 108 21.92 10.37 -20.35
C LYS A 108 21.60 10.96 -18.99
N GLU A 109 20.74 11.97 -18.95
CA GLU A 109 20.29 12.58 -17.68
C GLU A 109 19.54 11.58 -16.81
N THR A 110 18.66 10.76 -17.40
CA THR A 110 17.94 9.71 -16.66
C THR A 110 18.92 8.70 -16.07
N ASN A 111 19.94 8.29 -16.83
CA ASN A 111 20.97 7.38 -16.32
C ASN A 111 21.75 8.03 -15.16
N ALA A 112 22.21 9.26 -15.33
CA ALA A 112 22.93 9.99 -14.27
C ALA A 112 22.08 10.18 -13.00
N PHE A 113 20.78 10.44 -13.16
CA PHE A 113 19.84 10.51 -12.04
C PHE A 113 19.77 9.20 -11.27
N TYR A 114 19.54 8.06 -11.95
CA TYR A 114 19.44 6.77 -11.26
C TYR A 114 20.76 6.30 -10.63
N GLU A 115 21.91 6.58 -11.24
CA GLU A 115 23.22 6.32 -10.60
C GLU A 115 23.38 7.09 -9.28
N SER A 116 22.77 8.28 -9.15
CA SER A 116 22.78 9.03 -7.88
C SER A 116 21.77 8.52 -6.83
N VAL A 117 20.85 7.65 -7.24
CA VAL A 117 19.79 7.07 -6.40
C VAL A 117 20.17 5.68 -5.90
N HIS A 118 20.88 4.90 -6.74
CA HIS A 118 21.31 3.55 -6.39
C HIS A 118 22.27 3.57 -5.18
N PRO A 119 22.06 2.71 -4.16
CA PRO A 119 23.08 2.38 -3.18
C PRO A 119 24.41 1.98 -3.84
N GLU A 120 25.51 2.21 -3.13
CA GLU A 120 26.82 1.75 -3.60
C GLU A 120 26.89 0.22 -3.59
N GLY A 121 27.54 -0.37 -4.60
CA GLY A 121 27.79 -1.82 -4.63
C GLY A 121 26.67 -2.69 -5.22
N LEU A 122 25.56 -2.12 -5.68
CA LEU A 122 24.52 -2.88 -6.38
C LEU A 122 25.04 -3.57 -7.65
N SER A 123 24.59 -4.79 -7.89
CA SER A 123 24.75 -5.45 -9.19
C SER A 123 23.93 -4.75 -10.28
N GLU A 124 24.31 -4.93 -11.55
CA GLU A 124 23.54 -4.39 -12.68
C GLU A 124 22.09 -4.92 -12.73
N ASP A 125 21.85 -6.12 -12.20
CA ASP A 125 20.51 -6.68 -12.09
C ASP A 125 19.68 -5.96 -11.02
N GLU A 126 20.24 -5.73 -9.84
CA GLU A 126 19.57 -4.99 -8.76
C GLU A 126 19.30 -3.53 -9.15
N LYS A 127 20.25 -2.87 -9.83
CA LYS A 127 20.02 -1.53 -10.42
C LYS A 127 18.83 -1.54 -11.38
N LYS A 128 18.74 -2.56 -12.25
CA LYS A 128 17.64 -2.72 -13.21
C LYS A 128 16.29 -2.92 -12.50
N ILE A 129 16.23 -3.75 -11.47
CA ILE A 129 15.02 -3.97 -10.66
C ILE A 129 14.57 -2.67 -9.99
N GLN A 130 15.47 -2.02 -9.26
CA GLN A 130 15.15 -0.79 -8.53
C GLN A 130 14.72 0.32 -9.48
N ARG A 131 15.41 0.50 -10.61
CA ARG A 131 15.04 1.47 -11.63
C ARG A 131 13.65 1.22 -12.20
N GLN A 132 13.31 -0.03 -12.54
CA GLN A 132 12.00 -0.36 -13.09
C GLN A 132 10.87 -0.16 -12.05
N ALA A 133 11.10 -0.51 -10.79
CA ALA A 133 10.15 -0.26 -9.71
C ALA A 133 9.87 1.24 -9.53
N LEU A 134 10.91 2.08 -9.47
CA LEU A 134 10.79 3.53 -9.31
C LEU A 134 10.20 4.20 -10.56
N ALA A 135 10.56 3.74 -11.76
CA ALA A 135 9.95 4.22 -13.00
C ALA A 135 8.46 3.86 -13.08
N GLY A 136 8.09 2.67 -12.61
CA GLY A 136 6.71 2.23 -12.45
C GLY A 136 5.89 3.18 -11.57
N MET A 137 6.42 3.56 -10.40
CA MET A 137 5.81 4.54 -9.50
C MET A 137 5.57 5.91 -10.18
N ILE A 138 6.45 6.35 -11.08
CA ILE A 138 6.25 7.56 -11.88
C ILE A 138 5.12 7.35 -12.90
N TRP A 139 5.05 6.17 -13.50
CA TRP A 139 4.09 5.85 -14.55
C TRP A 139 2.65 5.67 -14.03
N THR A 140 2.50 5.20 -12.79
CA THR A 140 1.20 4.98 -12.11
C THR A 140 0.56 6.25 -11.58
N LYS A 141 1.24 7.41 -11.65
CA LYS A 141 0.61 8.70 -11.39
C LYS A 141 -0.56 8.93 -12.33
N GLN A 142 -1.74 9.24 -11.78
CA GLN A 142 -2.93 9.55 -12.56
C GLN A 142 -3.57 10.86 -12.14
N ILE A 143 -4.07 11.59 -13.13
CA ILE A 143 -5.01 12.69 -12.87
C ILE A 143 -6.37 12.08 -12.51
N TYR A 144 -6.76 12.22 -11.25
CA TYR A 144 -7.99 11.64 -10.73
C TYR A 144 -9.00 12.77 -10.44
N ILE A 145 -9.83 13.08 -11.42
CA ILE A 145 -10.86 14.12 -11.33
C ILE A 145 -12.16 13.45 -10.90
N PHE A 146 -12.43 13.47 -9.61
CA PHE A 146 -13.66 12.94 -9.04
C PHE A 146 -14.24 13.92 -8.02
N ASP A 147 -15.39 14.51 -8.36
CA ASP A 147 -16.26 15.28 -7.47
C ASP A 147 -17.49 14.41 -7.16
N VAL A 148 -17.57 13.91 -5.93
CA VAL A 148 -18.65 13.02 -5.51
C VAL A 148 -20.00 13.72 -5.56
N GLY A 149 -20.04 15.00 -5.19
CA GLY A 149 -21.26 15.80 -5.23
C GLY A 149 -21.82 15.95 -6.64
N GLN A 150 -20.94 16.22 -7.62
CA GLN A 150 -21.30 16.28 -9.04
C GLN A 150 -21.71 14.91 -9.58
N TRP A 151 -20.93 13.85 -9.29
CA TRP A 151 -21.21 12.50 -9.78
C TRP A 151 -22.57 11.95 -9.31
N LEU A 152 -22.96 12.25 -8.06
CA LEU A 152 -24.26 11.87 -7.52
C LEU A 152 -25.42 12.59 -8.23
N LYS A 153 -25.24 13.85 -8.61
CA LYS A 153 -26.28 14.67 -9.27
C LYS A 153 -26.32 14.51 -10.79
N GLY A 154 -25.21 14.07 -11.39
CA GLY A 154 -25.00 14.11 -12.83
C GLY A 154 -24.38 15.44 -13.27
N ASP A 155 -23.50 15.35 -14.27
CA ASP A 155 -22.83 16.45 -14.94
C ASP A 155 -23.62 16.97 -16.16
N ASN A 156 -24.55 16.18 -16.69
CA ASN A 156 -25.44 16.54 -17.79
C ASN A 156 -26.91 16.67 -17.34
N PRO A 157 -27.46 17.89 -17.25
CA PRO A 157 -28.87 18.10 -16.89
C PRO A 157 -29.89 17.46 -17.85
N GLY A 158 -29.51 17.26 -19.12
CA GLY A 158 -30.36 16.59 -20.11
C GLY A 158 -30.41 15.07 -19.98
N PHE A 159 -29.48 14.48 -19.21
CA PHE A 159 -29.40 13.04 -18.95
C PHE A 159 -29.09 12.80 -17.46
N PRO A 160 -30.02 13.15 -16.55
CA PRO A 160 -29.78 12.98 -15.13
C PRO A 160 -29.65 11.49 -14.76
N PRO A 161 -28.86 11.16 -13.72
CA PRO A 161 -28.77 9.81 -13.21
C PRO A 161 -30.07 9.35 -12.53
N PRO A 162 -30.28 8.03 -12.37
CA PRO A 162 -31.43 7.51 -11.64
C PRO A 162 -31.41 7.95 -10.17
N GLU A 163 -32.58 8.18 -9.58
CA GLU A 163 -32.74 8.66 -8.19
C GLU A 163 -32.07 7.73 -7.17
N SER A 164 -32.02 6.42 -7.44
CA SER A 164 -31.33 5.43 -6.61
C SER A 164 -29.84 5.73 -6.40
N ARG A 165 -29.19 6.46 -7.31
CA ARG A 165 -27.78 6.86 -7.16
C ARG A 165 -27.54 7.70 -5.92
N LEU A 166 -28.50 8.52 -5.50
CA LEU A 166 -28.39 9.36 -4.30
C LEU A 166 -28.33 8.55 -3.00
N GLN A 167 -28.73 7.28 -3.04
CA GLN A 167 -28.73 6.36 -1.91
C GLN A 167 -27.66 5.26 -1.99
N GLY A 168 -26.88 5.24 -3.08
CA GLY A 168 -25.82 4.26 -3.34
C GLY A 168 -24.48 4.62 -2.70
N ARG A 169 -23.40 4.11 -3.31
CA ARG A 169 -22.03 4.29 -2.81
C ARG A 169 -21.68 5.75 -2.56
N ASN A 170 -20.89 5.98 -1.51
CA ASN A 170 -20.29 7.28 -1.18
C ASN A 170 -21.28 8.43 -0.95
N LYS A 171 -22.58 8.16 -0.70
CA LYS A 171 -23.58 9.21 -0.47
C LYS A 171 -23.27 10.17 0.69
N HIS A 172 -22.45 9.73 1.64
CA HIS A 172 -22.00 10.53 2.80
C HIS A 172 -20.72 11.34 2.51
N TRP A 173 -20.11 11.15 1.34
CA TRP A 173 -18.82 11.74 0.97
C TRP A 173 -18.96 12.88 -0.05
N LYS A 174 -20.07 13.62 -0.02
CA LYS A 174 -20.36 14.71 -0.98
C LYS A 174 -19.32 15.84 -0.98
N HIS A 175 -18.51 15.94 0.07
CA HIS A 175 -17.43 16.90 0.21
C HIS A 175 -16.16 16.45 -0.52
N LEU A 176 -16.03 15.14 -0.84
CA LEU A 176 -14.83 14.61 -1.45
C LEU A 176 -14.69 15.14 -2.87
N ASN A 177 -13.58 15.83 -3.10
CA ASN A 177 -13.20 16.38 -4.40
C ASN A 177 -11.69 16.20 -4.58
N SER A 178 -11.31 15.25 -5.44
CA SER A 178 -9.90 15.00 -5.73
C SER A 178 -9.34 16.11 -6.63
N MET A 179 -9.65 16.12 -7.93
CA MET A 179 -9.09 17.09 -8.89
C MET A 179 -7.55 17.24 -8.75
N ARG A 180 -6.82 16.15 -8.49
CA ARG A 180 -5.37 16.11 -8.29
C ARG A 180 -4.72 14.97 -9.07
N VAL A 181 -3.39 14.98 -9.10
CA VAL A 181 -2.58 13.82 -9.48
C VAL A 181 -2.33 12.96 -8.24
N LEU A 182 -2.67 11.68 -8.32
CA LEU A 182 -2.55 10.69 -7.25
C LEU A 182 -1.66 9.51 -7.68
N LEU A 183 -0.96 8.91 -6.71
CA LEU A 183 -0.31 7.61 -6.85
C LEU A 183 -1.37 6.49 -6.80
N MET A 184 -1.38 5.63 -7.81
CA MET A 184 -2.34 4.51 -7.92
C MET A 184 -1.66 3.16 -7.67
N PRO A 185 -2.39 2.13 -7.18
CA PRO A 185 -1.86 0.78 -7.07
C PRO A 185 -1.40 0.23 -8.43
N ASP A 186 -2.21 0.43 -9.46
CA ASP A 186 -1.97 -0.02 -10.83
C ASP A 186 -2.57 1.01 -11.82
N LYS A 187 -1.97 1.20 -13.00
CA LYS A 187 -2.48 2.20 -13.96
C LYS A 187 -3.71 1.73 -14.75
N TRP A 188 -3.82 0.44 -14.97
CA TRP A 188 -4.73 -0.21 -15.90
C TRP A 188 -5.87 -0.90 -15.17
N GLU A 189 -5.57 -1.78 -14.23
CA GLU A 189 -6.54 -2.61 -13.51
C GLU A 189 -7.13 -1.88 -12.30
N TYR A 190 -6.31 -1.09 -11.62
CA TYR A 190 -6.73 -0.31 -10.45
C TYR A 190 -6.48 1.21 -10.62
N PRO A 191 -7.11 1.87 -11.61
CA PRO A 191 -6.94 3.31 -11.89
C PRO A 191 -7.66 4.22 -10.87
N TRP A 192 -7.62 3.83 -9.60
CA TRP A 192 -8.27 4.47 -8.46
C TRP A 192 -7.40 4.27 -7.21
N PHE A 193 -7.50 5.16 -6.22
CA PHE A 193 -6.65 5.08 -5.04
C PHE A 193 -7.25 4.16 -3.97
N ALA A 194 -6.39 3.38 -3.31
CA ALA A 194 -6.67 2.73 -2.04
C ALA A 194 -5.82 3.41 -0.95
N ALA A 195 -6.43 3.80 0.17
CA ALA A 195 -5.74 4.61 1.17
C ALA A 195 -4.56 3.88 1.81
N TRP A 196 -4.70 2.58 2.13
CA TRP A 196 -3.60 1.84 2.76
C TRP A 196 -2.46 1.56 1.77
N ASP A 197 -2.73 1.17 0.52
CA ASP A 197 -1.73 1.06 -0.56
C ASP A 197 -0.96 2.37 -0.72
N HIS A 198 -1.69 3.48 -0.74
CA HIS A 198 -1.15 4.81 -0.95
C HIS A 198 -0.10 5.20 0.11
N ALA A 199 -0.23 4.70 1.35
CA ALA A 199 0.79 4.87 2.37
C ALA A 199 2.13 4.26 1.92
N PHE A 200 2.14 2.99 1.47
CA PHE A 200 3.32 2.30 0.96
C PHE A 200 3.90 2.96 -0.30
N HIS A 201 3.04 3.39 -1.22
CA HIS A 201 3.44 4.13 -2.42
C HIS A 201 4.29 5.36 -2.08
N CYS A 202 3.91 6.09 -1.03
CA CYS A 202 4.64 7.28 -0.60
C CYS A 202 6.06 6.95 -0.13
N LEU A 203 6.27 5.84 0.59
CA LEU A 203 7.63 5.44 1.02
C LEU A 203 8.52 5.11 -0.17
N THR A 204 8.02 4.35 -1.14
CA THR A 204 8.79 4.01 -2.33
C THR A 204 9.10 5.25 -3.16
N TYR A 205 8.10 6.12 -3.38
CA TYR A 205 8.29 7.34 -4.17
C TYR A 205 9.27 8.32 -3.49
N ALA A 206 9.34 8.32 -2.15
CA ALA A 206 10.24 9.18 -1.40
C ALA A 206 11.72 8.92 -1.67
N ILE A 207 12.10 7.74 -2.20
CA ILE A 207 13.46 7.44 -2.66
C ILE A 207 13.90 8.45 -3.74
N ILE A 208 12.99 8.84 -4.65
CA ILE A 208 13.29 9.75 -5.77
C ILE A 208 12.78 11.17 -5.56
N ASP A 209 11.70 11.38 -4.81
CA ASP A 209 11.10 12.69 -4.56
C ASP A 209 10.26 12.67 -3.28
N LEU A 210 10.94 12.94 -2.16
CA LEU A 210 10.37 12.99 -0.82
C LEU A 210 9.31 14.08 -0.65
N GLU A 211 9.48 15.23 -1.29
CA GLU A 211 8.52 16.33 -1.21
C GLU A 211 7.19 15.98 -1.87
N PHE A 212 7.24 15.31 -3.03
CA PHE A 212 6.04 14.78 -3.66
C PHE A 212 5.39 13.71 -2.80
N ALA A 213 6.15 12.78 -2.23
CA ALA A 213 5.61 11.75 -1.33
C ALA A 213 4.90 12.33 -0.11
N LYS A 214 5.49 13.33 0.57
CA LYS A 214 4.84 14.07 1.68
C LYS A 214 3.53 14.72 1.23
N LYS A 215 3.52 15.36 0.06
CA LYS A 215 2.30 15.96 -0.52
C LYS A 215 1.24 14.91 -0.81
N GLN A 216 1.61 13.77 -1.37
CA GLN A 216 0.70 12.67 -1.64
C GLN A 216 0.06 12.18 -0.34
N LEU A 217 0.85 11.83 0.68
CA LEU A 217 0.30 11.34 1.95
C LEU A 217 -0.67 12.35 2.58
N TRP A 218 -0.32 13.64 2.52
CA TRP A 218 -1.17 14.73 3.00
C TRP A 218 -2.53 14.82 2.30
N LEU A 219 -2.64 14.41 1.02
CA LEU A 219 -3.91 14.49 0.29
C LEU A 219 -5.04 13.75 1.01
N LEU A 220 -4.75 12.59 1.60
CA LEU A 220 -5.75 11.79 2.31
C LEU A 220 -6.18 12.38 3.66
N PHE A 221 -5.44 13.35 4.19
CA PHE A 221 -5.76 14.07 5.42
C PHE A 221 -6.40 15.44 5.19
N PHE A 222 -6.36 15.91 3.94
CA PHE A 222 -6.89 17.20 3.53
C PHE A 222 -8.42 17.21 3.60
N ASP A 223 -9.04 18.36 3.87
CA ASP A 223 -10.50 18.48 4.11
C ASP A 223 -11.37 18.11 2.89
N GLN A 224 -10.78 18.07 1.69
CA GLN A 224 -11.45 17.58 0.48
C GLN A 224 -11.36 16.06 0.32
N PHE A 225 -10.72 15.34 1.23
CA PHE A 225 -10.63 13.87 1.24
C PHE A 225 -11.07 13.29 2.58
N GLN A 226 -10.50 13.76 3.69
CA GLN A 226 -10.85 13.26 5.02
C GLN A 226 -12.28 13.67 5.40
N HIS A 227 -13.08 12.71 5.81
CA HIS A 227 -14.44 12.98 6.27
C HIS A 227 -14.42 13.87 7.52
N PRO A 228 -15.37 14.79 7.71
CA PRO A 228 -15.47 15.64 8.91
C PRO A 228 -15.56 14.90 10.26
N ASN A 229 -15.75 13.57 10.24
CA ASN A 229 -15.78 12.73 11.45
C ASN A 229 -14.40 12.14 11.78
N GLY A 230 -13.37 12.41 10.97
CA GLY A 230 -12.01 11.87 11.09
C GLY A 230 -11.70 10.67 10.17
N GLN A 231 -12.67 10.08 9.48
CA GLN A 231 -12.44 8.92 8.61
C GLN A 231 -11.60 9.29 7.38
N ILE A 232 -10.60 8.48 7.08
CA ILE A 232 -9.84 8.53 5.82
C ILE A 232 -10.61 7.69 4.78
N PRO A 233 -10.83 8.19 3.55
CA PRO A 233 -11.59 7.45 2.53
C PRO A 233 -10.85 6.18 2.11
N ALA A 234 -11.49 5.01 2.22
CA ALA A 234 -10.83 3.74 1.91
C ALA A 234 -10.47 3.60 0.42
N TYR A 235 -11.47 3.49 -0.46
CA TYR A 235 -11.29 3.32 -1.91
C TYR A 235 -12.54 3.71 -2.69
N GLU A 236 -12.43 3.89 -4.02
CA GLU A 236 -13.47 4.53 -4.84
C GLU A 236 -14.87 3.94 -4.69
N TRP A 237 -15.03 2.62 -4.55
CA TRP A 237 -16.37 2.02 -4.50
C TRP A 237 -17.03 2.09 -3.13
N ASP A 238 -16.27 2.27 -2.05
CA ASP A 238 -16.79 2.47 -0.71
C ASP A 238 -15.78 3.21 0.16
N PHE A 239 -15.86 4.55 0.14
CA PHE A 239 -15.01 5.38 0.99
C PHE A 239 -15.27 5.16 2.48
N SER A 240 -16.43 4.60 2.85
CA SER A 240 -16.79 4.31 4.23
C SER A 240 -16.26 2.97 4.75
N ASP A 241 -15.62 2.14 3.92
CA ASP A 241 -15.03 0.87 4.38
C ASP A 241 -13.81 1.10 5.30
N LEU A 242 -13.33 0.01 5.90
CA LEU A 242 -12.20 -0.01 6.82
C LEU A 242 -10.93 -0.52 6.13
N ASN A 243 -9.84 0.22 6.31
CA ASN A 243 -8.51 -0.10 5.81
C ASN A 243 -7.50 -0.06 6.96
N PRO A 244 -6.37 -0.77 6.89
CA PRO A 244 -5.33 -0.69 7.90
C PRO A 244 -4.87 0.77 8.16
N PRO A 245 -4.85 1.25 9.42
CA PRO A 245 -4.44 2.61 9.77
C PRO A 245 -2.91 2.82 9.77
N VAL A 246 -2.24 2.45 8.67
CA VAL A 246 -0.78 2.54 8.50
C VAL A 246 -0.26 3.96 8.24
N HIS A 247 -1.15 4.95 8.21
CA HIS A 247 -0.85 6.32 7.81
C HIS A 247 0.06 7.08 8.80
N ALA A 248 -0.07 6.81 10.10
CA ALA A 248 0.83 7.37 11.10
C ALA A 248 2.26 6.82 10.97
N TRP A 249 2.37 5.53 10.69
CA TRP A 249 3.64 4.89 10.39
C TRP A 249 4.29 5.51 9.15
N ALA A 250 3.55 5.68 8.06
CA ALA A 250 4.06 6.29 6.84
C ALA A 250 4.51 7.75 7.08
N ALA A 251 3.73 8.55 7.82
CA ALA A 251 4.11 9.93 8.16
C ALA A 251 5.42 9.99 8.96
N LEU A 252 5.55 9.12 9.97
CA LEU A 252 6.78 9.02 10.77
C LEU A 252 7.97 8.53 9.92
N ARG A 253 7.77 7.58 9.00
CA ARG A 253 8.84 7.09 8.12
C ARG A 253 9.32 8.16 7.16
N LEU A 254 8.42 8.91 6.51
CA LEU A 254 8.81 10.03 5.64
C LEU A 254 9.58 11.12 6.41
N TYR A 255 9.15 11.44 7.63
CA TYR A 255 9.89 12.35 8.51
C TYR A 255 11.31 11.86 8.80
N ARG A 256 11.47 10.57 9.13
CA ARG A 256 12.77 9.95 9.40
C ARG A 256 13.65 9.84 8.16
N MET A 257 13.08 9.59 6.98
CA MET A 257 13.81 9.61 5.72
C MET A 257 14.39 10.99 5.44
N GLU A 258 13.65 12.06 5.73
CA GLU A 258 14.16 13.43 5.64
C GLU A 258 15.26 13.71 6.66
N GLU A 259 15.06 13.26 7.90
CA GLU A 259 16.05 13.41 8.97
C GLU A 259 17.36 12.69 8.61
N ALA A 260 17.30 11.48 8.07
CA ALA A 260 18.48 10.73 7.62
C ALA A 260 19.21 11.44 6.47
N LYS A 261 18.47 12.07 5.55
CA LYS A 261 19.04 12.76 4.39
C LYS A 261 19.64 14.13 4.73
N ASN A 262 18.96 14.89 5.58
CA ASN A 262 19.25 16.31 5.82
C ASN A 262 19.79 16.60 7.25
N GLY A 263 19.82 15.60 8.13
CA GLY A 263 20.12 15.74 9.57
C GLY A 263 18.97 16.31 10.41
N LYS A 264 17.84 16.66 9.78
CA LYS A 264 16.64 17.20 10.44
C LYS A 264 15.38 16.84 9.65
N GLY A 265 14.35 16.33 10.32
CA GLY A 265 13.05 16.07 9.70
C GLY A 265 12.13 17.31 9.67
N ASP A 266 11.16 17.31 8.76
CA ASP A 266 10.13 18.34 8.63
C ASP A 266 9.06 18.23 9.74
N SER A 267 9.26 18.98 10.82
CA SER A 267 8.35 19.00 11.97
C SER A 267 6.98 19.59 11.63
N GLU A 268 6.88 20.53 10.69
CA GLU A 268 5.60 21.13 10.30
C GLU A 268 4.74 20.11 9.55
N PHE A 269 5.35 19.34 8.63
CA PHE A 269 4.69 18.20 8.01
C PHE A 269 4.21 17.18 9.03
N LEU A 270 5.08 16.82 9.98
CA LEU A 270 4.73 15.83 10.99
C LEU A 270 3.59 16.32 11.89
N GLU A 271 3.62 17.59 12.32
CA GLU A 271 2.63 18.23 13.19
C GLU A 271 1.25 18.31 12.53
N LYS A 272 1.18 18.76 11.27
CA LYS A 272 -0.12 18.83 10.57
C LYS A 272 -0.71 17.44 10.33
N CYS A 273 0.12 16.45 9.98
CA CYS A 273 -0.32 15.06 9.83
C CYS A 273 -0.83 14.51 11.18
N PHE A 274 -0.09 14.76 12.26
CA PHE A 274 -0.47 14.34 13.61
C PHE A 274 -1.86 14.85 13.99
N HIS A 275 -2.17 16.14 13.82
CA HIS A 275 -3.50 16.69 14.12
C HIS A 275 -4.64 16.00 13.36
N LYS A 276 -4.46 15.69 12.08
CA LYS A 276 -5.46 14.98 11.28
C LYS A 276 -5.60 13.51 11.68
N LEU A 277 -4.49 12.89 12.08
CA LEU A 277 -4.48 11.53 12.61
C LEU A 277 -5.09 11.42 14.01
N LEU A 278 -5.09 12.48 14.83
CA LEU A 278 -5.84 12.50 16.11
C LEU A 278 -7.34 12.32 15.86
N LEU A 279 -7.88 12.99 14.85
CA LEU A 279 -9.28 12.84 14.43
C LEU A 279 -9.56 11.42 13.94
N ASN A 280 -8.66 10.87 13.13
CA ASN A 280 -8.78 9.51 12.62
C ASN A 280 -8.73 8.47 13.74
N PHE A 281 -7.80 8.60 14.68
CA PHE A 281 -7.69 7.71 15.84
C PHE A 281 -8.97 7.75 16.69
N THR A 282 -9.52 8.94 16.92
CA THR A 282 -10.76 9.12 17.68
C THR A 282 -11.96 8.49 16.97
N TRP A 283 -11.99 8.58 15.63
CA TRP A 283 -12.99 7.89 14.83
C TRP A 283 -12.91 6.37 14.99
N TRP A 284 -11.70 5.78 14.92
CA TRP A 284 -11.48 4.34 15.12
C TRP A 284 -12.00 3.87 16.49
N VAL A 285 -11.59 4.54 17.56
CA VAL A 285 -12.01 4.19 18.93
C VAL A 285 -13.54 4.27 19.10
N ASN A 286 -14.19 5.26 18.50
CA ASN A 286 -15.64 5.44 18.69
C ASN A 286 -16.52 4.59 17.77
N LYS A 287 -16.02 4.13 16.62
CA LYS A 287 -16.82 3.43 15.60
C LYS A 287 -16.48 1.97 15.40
N VAL A 288 -15.29 1.56 15.79
CA VAL A 288 -14.75 0.22 15.53
C VAL A 288 -14.50 -0.54 16.85
N ASP A 289 -14.59 0.13 18.00
CA ASP A 289 -14.70 -0.48 19.33
C ASP A 289 -16.08 -0.15 19.93
N ASN A 290 -17.13 -0.74 19.36
CA ASN A 290 -18.53 -0.45 19.74
C ASN A 290 -18.82 -0.73 21.22
N SER A 291 -18.04 -1.63 21.83
CA SER A 291 -18.21 -2.05 23.23
C SER A 291 -17.32 -1.26 24.20
N GLY A 292 -16.43 -0.38 23.71
CA GLY A 292 -15.50 0.40 24.52
C GLY A 292 -14.47 -0.45 25.29
N ASN A 293 -14.19 -1.66 24.80
CA ASN A 293 -13.37 -2.66 25.47
C ASN A 293 -11.93 -2.72 24.95
N ASN A 294 -11.55 -1.79 24.06
CA ASN A 294 -10.27 -1.74 23.35
C ASN A 294 -9.98 -2.99 22.51
N VAL A 295 -11.04 -3.61 21.98
CA VAL A 295 -10.94 -4.69 21.00
C VAL A 295 -11.76 -4.28 19.79
N PHE A 296 -11.10 -4.30 18.64
CA PHE A 296 -11.63 -3.71 17.42
C PHE A 296 -12.29 -4.78 16.57
N GLU A 297 -13.43 -4.42 15.99
CA GLU A 297 -14.35 -5.32 15.30
C GLU A 297 -14.87 -4.71 14.00
N GLY A 298 -15.03 -5.55 12.99
CA GLY A 298 -15.68 -5.22 11.73
C GLY A 298 -14.75 -4.68 10.65
N GLY A 299 -15.16 -4.90 9.40
CA GLY A 299 -14.55 -4.33 8.22
C GLY A 299 -13.54 -5.21 7.51
N PHE A 300 -13.13 -4.72 6.35
CA PHE A 300 -12.32 -5.42 5.37
C PHE A 300 -10.84 -5.53 5.75
N LEU A 301 -10.26 -4.48 6.33
CA LEU A 301 -8.85 -4.36 6.74
C LEU A 301 -7.83 -4.81 5.68
N GLY A 302 -8.21 -4.78 4.40
CA GLY A 302 -7.32 -5.08 3.27
C GLY A 302 -7.05 -6.56 3.01
N LEU A 303 -7.74 -7.49 3.70
CA LEU A 303 -7.44 -8.94 3.65
C LEU A 303 -8.70 -9.77 3.30
N ASP A 304 -9.15 -9.66 2.05
CA ASP A 304 -10.47 -10.05 1.53
C ASP A 304 -10.95 -11.44 1.95
N ASN A 305 -10.18 -12.47 1.62
CA ASN A 305 -10.56 -13.87 1.72
C ASN A 305 -9.75 -14.63 2.78
N ILE A 306 -9.05 -13.92 3.69
CA ILE A 306 -8.10 -14.52 4.64
C ILE A 306 -8.75 -15.41 5.71
N THR A 307 -10.08 -15.32 5.87
CA THR A 307 -10.86 -16.09 6.85
C THR A 307 -12.11 -16.71 6.19
N VAL A 308 -12.86 -17.50 6.96
CA VAL A 308 -14.09 -18.21 6.52
C VAL A 308 -15.36 -17.34 6.50
N LEU A 309 -15.35 -16.19 7.17
CA LEU A 309 -16.48 -15.26 7.23
C LEU A 309 -16.17 -13.96 6.47
N ASP A 310 -17.15 -13.39 5.78
CA ASP A 310 -17.01 -12.02 5.30
C ASP A 310 -17.04 -11.07 6.50
N ARG A 311 -15.92 -10.38 6.71
CA ARG A 311 -15.69 -9.48 7.83
C ARG A 311 -16.40 -8.14 7.69
N SER A 312 -16.88 -7.81 6.48
CA SER A 312 -17.66 -6.61 6.19
C SER A 312 -19.16 -6.81 6.47
N GLU A 313 -19.64 -8.04 6.65
CA GLU A 313 -21.05 -8.33 6.87
C GLU A 313 -21.44 -8.39 8.35
N LYS A 314 -22.69 -8.01 8.63
CA LYS A 314 -23.29 -8.24 9.96
C LYS A 314 -23.59 -9.72 10.12
N LEU A 315 -23.05 -10.33 11.17
CA LEU A 315 -23.25 -11.75 11.42
C LEU A 315 -24.64 -12.04 12.00
N PRO A 316 -25.25 -13.20 11.66
CA PRO A 316 -26.55 -13.59 12.19
C PRO A 316 -26.60 -13.67 13.72
N GLY A 317 -27.79 -13.49 14.29
CA GLY A 317 -28.01 -13.68 15.73
C GLY A 317 -27.26 -12.70 16.64
N GLY A 318 -26.79 -11.57 16.10
CA GLY A 318 -26.03 -10.57 16.87
C GLY A 318 -24.61 -11.03 17.22
N ALA A 319 -24.09 -12.05 16.53
CA ALA A 319 -22.71 -12.47 16.71
C ALA A 319 -21.73 -11.39 16.24
N VAL A 320 -20.55 -11.35 16.87
CA VAL A 320 -19.51 -10.36 16.57
C VAL A 320 -18.18 -11.07 16.42
N LEU A 321 -17.47 -10.79 15.33
CA LEU A 321 -16.11 -11.27 15.12
C LEU A 321 -15.12 -10.23 15.66
N GLN A 322 -14.50 -10.56 16.78
CA GLN A 322 -13.44 -9.77 17.39
C GLN A 322 -12.13 -10.07 16.64
N GLN A 323 -11.53 -9.05 16.04
CA GLN A 323 -10.46 -9.19 15.06
C GLN A 323 -9.08 -8.96 15.70
N SER A 324 -8.21 -9.97 15.61
CA SER A 324 -6.84 -9.91 16.15
C SER A 324 -5.98 -8.89 15.40
N ASP A 325 -6.09 -8.87 14.07
CA ASP A 325 -5.39 -7.90 13.22
C ASP A 325 -5.91 -6.47 13.41
N GLY A 326 -7.22 -6.25 13.42
CA GLY A 326 -7.82 -4.94 13.68
C GLY A 326 -7.31 -4.34 15.00
N THR A 327 -7.22 -5.18 16.03
CA THR A 327 -6.69 -4.78 17.34
C THR A 327 -5.18 -4.56 17.32
N GLY A 328 -4.42 -5.41 16.60
CA GLY A 328 -2.98 -5.25 16.38
C GLY A 328 -2.62 -3.96 15.63
N TRP A 329 -3.38 -3.61 14.59
CA TRP A 329 -3.23 -2.37 13.84
C TRP A 329 -3.44 -1.14 14.72
N MET A 330 -4.45 -1.17 15.60
CA MET A 330 -4.70 -0.05 16.51
C MET A 330 -3.63 0.10 17.58
N ALA A 331 -3.02 -1.00 18.04
CA ALA A 331 -1.84 -0.93 18.90
C ALA A 331 -0.65 -0.29 18.17
N MET A 332 -0.40 -0.70 16.92
CA MET A 332 0.63 -0.08 16.08
C MET A 332 0.34 1.40 15.84
N PHE A 333 -0.91 1.78 15.56
CA PHE A 333 -1.32 3.17 15.38
C PHE A 333 -1.08 4.00 16.65
N ALA A 334 -1.45 3.48 17.83
CA ALA A 334 -1.20 4.13 19.11
C ALA A 334 0.32 4.33 19.35
N LEU A 335 1.16 3.33 19.11
CA LEU A 335 2.62 3.47 19.26
C LEU A 335 3.21 4.51 18.29
N ASN A 336 2.77 4.53 17.02
CA ASN A 336 3.23 5.53 16.07
C ASN A 336 2.82 6.95 16.48
N LEU A 337 1.58 7.15 16.98
CA LEU A 337 1.16 8.46 17.48
C LEU A 337 1.89 8.87 18.76
N MET A 338 2.21 7.93 19.65
CA MET A 338 3.09 8.18 20.79
C MET A 338 4.46 8.67 20.32
N ARG A 339 5.10 7.96 19.39
CA ARG A 339 6.42 8.35 18.87
C ARG A 339 6.38 9.70 18.16
N ILE A 340 5.36 9.96 17.34
CA ILE A 340 5.19 11.28 16.69
C ILE A 340 5.07 12.38 17.74
N ALA A 341 4.26 12.19 18.78
CA ALA A 341 4.11 13.18 19.86
C ALA A 341 5.43 13.43 20.60
N LEU A 342 6.26 12.41 20.80
CA LEU A 342 7.60 12.57 21.39
C LEU A 342 8.56 13.31 20.45
N GLU A 343 8.54 13.04 19.14
CA GLU A 343 9.34 13.82 18.18
C GLU A 343 8.92 15.29 18.15
N LEU A 344 7.61 15.57 18.15
CA LEU A 344 7.08 16.93 18.19
C LEU A 344 7.38 17.65 19.51
N SER A 345 7.44 16.92 20.63
CA SER A 345 7.73 17.54 21.93
C SER A 345 9.17 18.01 22.09
N ARG A 346 10.09 17.56 21.22
CA ARG A 346 11.43 18.17 21.05
C ARG A 346 11.35 19.66 20.68
N PHE A 347 10.26 20.07 20.04
CA PHE A 347 10.01 21.45 19.59
C PHE A 347 8.94 22.16 20.43
N ASN A 348 7.92 21.43 20.89
CA ASN A 348 6.84 21.97 21.73
C ASN A 348 6.38 20.95 22.79
N ARG A 349 6.76 21.19 24.06
CA ARG A 349 6.50 20.27 25.18
C ARG A 349 5.02 19.92 25.41
N VAL A 350 4.07 20.70 24.89
CA VAL A 350 2.62 20.39 24.99
C VAL A 350 2.29 18.99 24.44
N TYR A 351 3.08 18.46 23.51
CA TYR A 351 2.86 17.12 22.97
C TYR A 351 3.19 15.97 23.93
N GLU A 352 3.92 16.19 25.04
CA GLU A 352 4.25 15.13 26.01
C GLU A 352 3.00 14.49 26.65
N GLY A 353 1.97 15.31 26.94
CA GLY A 353 0.69 14.81 27.44
C GLY A 353 -0.01 13.88 26.44
N LEU A 354 0.08 14.17 25.13
CA LEU A 354 -0.47 13.30 24.10
C LEU A 354 0.35 12.01 23.94
N ALA A 355 1.68 12.07 24.05
CA ALA A 355 2.51 10.87 24.09
C ALA A 355 2.07 9.93 25.23
N THR A 356 1.84 10.48 26.43
CA THR A 356 1.35 9.73 27.58
C THR A 356 0.01 9.06 27.31
N LYS A 357 -0.95 9.79 26.70
CA LYS A 357 -2.26 9.26 26.32
C LYS A 357 -2.16 8.07 25.37
N PHE A 358 -1.30 8.16 24.34
CA PHE A 358 -1.14 7.10 23.36
C PHE A 358 -0.41 5.88 23.92
N PHE A 359 0.59 6.10 24.78
CA PHE A 359 1.24 5.03 25.54
C PHE A 359 0.22 4.24 26.38
N GLN A 360 -0.61 4.93 27.17
CA GLN A 360 -1.62 4.25 28.00
C GLN A 360 -2.64 3.50 27.15
N HIS A 361 -3.10 4.10 26.04
CA HIS A 361 -4.06 3.46 25.14
C HIS A 361 -3.50 2.19 24.50
N TYR A 362 -2.23 2.23 24.06
CA TYR A 362 -1.51 1.04 23.62
C TYR A 362 -1.50 -0.05 24.70
N VAL A 363 -1.19 0.29 25.95
CA VAL A 363 -1.18 -0.70 27.04
C VAL A 363 -2.58 -1.28 27.29
N TYR A 364 -3.64 -0.47 27.24
CA TYR A 364 -5.02 -0.95 27.38
C TYR A 364 -5.42 -1.92 26.26
N ILE A 365 -5.05 -1.62 25.01
CA ILE A 365 -5.25 -2.54 23.87
C ILE A 365 -4.51 -3.86 24.14
N ALA A 366 -3.22 -3.79 24.50
CA ALA A 366 -2.41 -4.97 24.76
C ALA A 366 -2.98 -5.85 25.87
N HIS A 367 -3.51 -5.22 26.93
CA HIS A 367 -4.18 -5.92 28.01
C HIS A 367 -5.49 -6.57 27.52
N ALA A 368 -6.31 -5.84 26.75
CA ALA A 368 -7.59 -6.31 26.25
C ALA A 368 -7.48 -7.53 25.30
N MET A 369 -6.36 -7.68 24.58
CA MET A 369 -6.10 -8.85 23.74
C MET A 369 -5.79 -10.13 24.52
N LYS A 370 -5.25 -9.99 25.75
CA LYS A 370 -4.60 -11.10 26.48
C LYS A 370 -5.23 -11.44 27.82
N LYS A 371 -6.01 -10.56 28.43
CA LYS A 371 -6.65 -10.86 29.72
C LYS A 371 -8.16 -10.76 29.64
N ARG A 372 -8.78 -11.70 30.35
CA ARG A 372 -10.15 -11.65 30.84
C ARG A 372 -10.36 -10.37 31.64
N GLY A 373 -10.85 -9.32 31.00
CA GLY A 373 -11.60 -8.27 31.69
C GLY A 373 -12.94 -8.86 32.18
N ASN A 374 -14.05 -8.22 31.85
CA ASN A 374 -15.40 -8.79 32.04
C ASN A 374 -15.75 -9.85 30.98
N ARG A 375 -14.78 -10.63 30.47
CA ARG A 375 -14.92 -11.51 29.31
C ARG A 375 -14.32 -12.89 29.58
N ASP A 376 -14.96 -13.92 29.04
CA ASP A 376 -14.53 -15.33 29.22
C ASP A 376 -13.58 -15.83 28.11
N TYR A 377 -13.10 -14.95 27.23
CA TYR A 377 -12.23 -15.30 26.10
C TYR A 377 -11.02 -14.36 25.96
N GLU A 378 -10.00 -14.85 25.25
CA GLU A 378 -8.76 -14.14 24.91
C GLU A 378 -8.41 -14.42 23.45
N MET A 379 -7.78 -13.46 22.76
CA MET A 379 -7.32 -13.66 21.38
C MET A 379 -6.06 -14.52 21.34
N TRP A 380 -5.15 -14.32 22.30
CA TRP A 380 -4.00 -15.20 22.49
C TRP A 380 -4.46 -16.61 22.87
N SER A 381 -3.76 -17.64 22.39
CA SER A 381 -3.94 -19.01 22.83
C SER A 381 -2.66 -19.54 23.44
N ASP A 382 -2.65 -19.80 24.75
CA ASP A 382 -1.49 -20.43 25.41
C ASP A 382 -1.24 -21.86 24.90
N ARG A 383 -2.31 -22.55 24.50
CA ARG A 383 -2.22 -23.90 23.91
C ARG A 383 -1.45 -23.88 22.59
N ASP A 384 -1.76 -22.92 21.72
CA ASP A 384 -1.23 -22.88 20.37
C ASP A 384 -0.02 -21.93 20.24
N GLY A 385 0.20 -21.04 21.21
CA GLY A 385 1.27 -20.04 21.19
C GLY A 385 1.09 -19.00 20.08
N PHE A 386 -0.15 -18.63 19.77
CA PHE A 386 -0.51 -17.80 18.62
C PHE A 386 -1.79 -16.96 18.88
N PHE A 387 -1.96 -15.86 18.15
CA PHE A 387 -3.16 -15.01 18.19
C PHE A 387 -4.20 -15.45 17.16
N TYR A 388 -5.47 -15.32 17.51
CA TYR A 388 -6.61 -15.68 16.65
C TYR A 388 -7.78 -14.72 16.81
N ASP A 389 -8.59 -14.62 15.76
CA ASP A 389 -9.92 -14.01 15.85
C ASP A 389 -10.83 -14.82 16.79
N VAL A 390 -11.77 -14.13 17.42
CA VAL A 390 -12.75 -14.75 18.31
C VAL A 390 -14.16 -14.31 17.91
N LEU A 391 -14.99 -15.28 17.54
CA LEU A 391 -16.41 -15.07 17.31
C LEU A 391 -17.14 -15.15 18.66
N THR A 392 -17.87 -14.12 19.03
CA THR A 392 -18.64 -14.04 20.28
C THR A 392 -20.13 -13.95 20.00
N HIS A 393 -20.94 -14.59 20.84
CA HIS A 393 -22.40 -14.57 20.75
C HIS A 393 -23.03 -13.80 21.90
N PRO A 394 -24.26 -13.27 21.75
CA PRO A 394 -24.95 -12.53 22.82
C PRO A 394 -25.21 -13.34 24.10
N ASP A 395 -25.19 -14.67 24.03
CA ASP A 395 -25.32 -15.57 25.18
C ASP A 395 -24.01 -15.75 25.97
N GLY A 396 -22.92 -15.09 25.56
CA GLY A 396 -21.61 -15.16 26.19
C GLY A 396 -20.72 -16.30 25.67
N THR A 397 -21.24 -17.19 24.83
CA THR A 397 -20.43 -18.24 24.21
C THR A 397 -19.49 -17.66 23.15
N PHE A 398 -18.38 -18.36 22.90
CA PHE A 398 -17.41 -17.93 21.90
C PHE A 398 -16.75 -19.09 21.17
N THR A 399 -16.28 -18.81 19.96
CA THR A 399 -15.49 -19.73 19.13
C THR A 399 -14.22 -19.04 18.65
N LYS A 400 -13.07 -19.65 18.92
CA LYS A 400 -11.77 -19.17 18.43
C LYS A 400 -11.51 -19.70 17.03
N PHE A 401 -11.29 -18.79 16.08
CA PHE A 401 -11.05 -19.11 14.68
C PHE A 401 -9.57 -19.44 14.50
N ARG A 402 -9.24 -20.74 14.61
CA ARG A 402 -7.87 -21.24 14.62
C ARG A 402 -7.25 -21.31 13.23
N VAL A 403 -7.29 -20.18 12.54
CA VAL A 403 -6.67 -19.95 11.24
C VAL A 403 -5.31 -19.28 11.50
N ARG A 404 -4.22 -20.01 11.26
CA ARG A 404 -2.84 -19.50 11.30
C ARG A 404 -2.60 -18.70 10.02
N SER A 405 -2.92 -17.41 10.07
CA SER A 405 -2.70 -16.46 8.97
C SER A 405 -2.04 -15.17 9.47
N LEU A 406 -1.83 -14.22 8.56
CA LEU A 406 -1.34 -12.88 8.90
C LEU A 406 -2.17 -12.20 10.01
N VAL A 407 -3.43 -12.58 10.17
CA VAL A 407 -4.32 -12.11 11.23
C VAL A 407 -3.71 -12.28 12.63
N GLY A 408 -3.01 -13.40 12.85
CA GLY A 408 -2.30 -13.68 14.10
C GLY A 408 -0.86 -13.18 14.13
N LEU A 409 -0.30 -12.75 12.99
CA LEU A 409 1.04 -12.15 12.89
C LEU A 409 1.04 -10.63 12.96
N ILE A 410 -0.01 -9.95 12.51
CA ILE A 410 -0.13 -8.48 12.54
C ILE A 410 0.11 -7.86 13.93
N PRO A 411 -0.29 -8.49 15.05
CA PRO A 411 0.11 -8.00 16.37
C PRO A 411 1.63 -7.83 16.58
N LEU A 412 2.47 -8.55 15.83
CA LEU A 412 3.94 -8.42 15.83
C LEU A 412 4.40 -7.08 15.26
N PHE A 413 3.58 -6.38 14.46
CA PHE A 413 3.97 -5.12 13.83
C PHE A 413 3.96 -3.93 14.80
N ALA A 414 3.29 -4.07 15.94
CA ALA A 414 3.25 -3.09 17.00
C ALA A 414 4.52 -3.16 17.87
N VAL A 415 5.65 -2.64 17.36
CA VAL A 415 6.93 -2.57 18.08
C VAL A 415 7.46 -1.13 18.10
N GLU A 416 7.83 -0.66 19.30
CA GLU A 416 8.54 0.60 19.51
C GLU A 416 9.56 0.48 20.66
N ILE A 417 10.72 1.11 20.50
CA ILE A 417 11.82 1.08 21.47
C ILE A 417 11.96 2.45 22.15
N LEU A 418 11.72 2.47 23.45
CA LEU A 418 11.84 3.68 24.28
C LEU A 418 13.17 3.65 25.03
N HIS A 419 14.16 4.38 24.53
CA HIS A 419 15.43 4.58 25.22
C HIS A 419 15.27 5.52 26.41
N GLU A 420 15.85 5.17 27.56
CA GLU A 420 15.74 5.97 28.78
C GLU A 420 16.33 7.38 28.59
N ASP A 421 17.48 7.51 27.92
CA ASP A 421 18.12 8.79 27.61
C ASP A 421 17.31 9.69 26.66
N PHE A 422 16.49 9.09 25.80
CA PHE A 422 15.50 9.81 25.00
C PHE A 422 14.34 10.28 25.88
N MET A 423 13.78 9.39 26.71
CA MET A 423 12.66 9.75 27.60
C MET A 423 13.03 10.81 28.63
N GLU A 424 14.27 10.84 29.15
CA GLU A 424 14.74 11.87 30.08
C GLU A 424 14.63 13.30 29.52
N LYS A 425 14.64 13.46 28.20
CA LYS A 425 14.44 14.75 27.52
C LYS A 425 12.97 15.19 27.48
N HIS A 426 12.06 14.30 27.89
CA HIS A 426 10.62 14.47 27.95
C HIS A 426 10.13 14.20 29.39
N PRO A 427 10.40 15.11 30.33
CA PRO A 427 10.24 14.84 31.76
C PRO A 427 8.79 14.58 32.18
N GLU A 428 7.80 15.18 31.54
CA GLU A 428 6.38 14.92 31.83
C GLU A 428 5.99 13.52 31.37
N PHE A 429 6.35 13.17 30.12
CA PHE A 429 6.12 11.81 29.62
C PHE A 429 6.83 10.77 30.48
N TYR A 430 8.09 11.00 30.82
CA TYR A 430 8.90 10.04 31.56
C TYR A 430 8.38 9.81 32.98
N ALA A 431 7.99 10.87 33.68
CA ALA A 431 7.36 10.75 35.00
C ALA A 431 6.06 9.93 34.94
N ASN A 432 5.20 10.19 33.95
CA ASN A 432 3.96 9.45 33.75
C ASN A 432 4.20 7.99 33.37
N PHE A 433 5.20 7.73 32.50
CA PHE A 433 5.62 6.38 32.13
C PHE A 433 6.07 5.60 33.36
N GLN A 434 6.98 6.16 34.18
CA GLN A 434 7.46 5.51 35.41
C GLN A 434 6.33 5.30 36.42
N TRP A 435 5.44 6.27 36.58
CA TRP A 435 4.26 6.10 37.43
C TRP A 435 3.41 4.92 36.95
N PHE A 436 3.15 4.82 35.66
CA PHE A 436 2.33 3.76 35.09
C PHE A 436 3.00 2.38 35.24
N MET A 437 4.31 2.30 34.96
CA MET A 437 5.10 1.07 35.16
C MET A 437 5.08 0.60 36.62
N ASN A 438 5.15 1.52 37.59
CA ASN A 438 5.19 1.18 39.01
C ASN A 438 3.82 0.84 39.60
N ASN A 439 2.75 1.53 39.15
CA ASN A 439 1.42 1.45 39.76
C ASN A 439 0.44 0.56 38.98
N ARG A 440 0.69 0.27 37.69
CA ARG A 440 -0.17 -0.54 36.81
C ARG A 440 0.54 -1.77 36.26
N LYS A 441 1.30 -2.47 37.12
CA LYS A 441 2.03 -3.71 36.79
C LYS A 441 1.12 -4.76 36.15
N ASP A 442 -0.14 -4.84 36.60
CA ASP A 442 -1.20 -5.70 36.07
C ASP A 442 -1.46 -5.53 34.57
N LEU A 443 -1.17 -4.35 34.03
CA LEU A 443 -1.34 -4.01 32.62
C LEU A 443 -0.04 -4.12 31.82
N VAL A 444 1.10 -3.71 32.38
CA VAL A 444 2.36 -3.57 31.63
C VAL A 444 3.18 -4.86 31.51
N GLU A 445 3.08 -5.80 32.45
CA GLU A 445 3.93 -7.01 32.53
C GLU A 445 3.86 -7.89 31.26
N GLY A 446 2.78 -7.78 30.50
CA GLY A 446 2.61 -8.51 29.25
C GLY A 446 3.11 -7.79 28.00
N CYS A 447 3.33 -6.47 28.02
CA CYS A 447 3.48 -5.67 26.81
C CYS A 447 4.58 -4.59 26.84
N ILE A 448 5.29 -4.49 27.96
CA ILE A 448 6.48 -3.67 28.13
C ILE A 448 7.58 -4.57 28.65
N ILE A 449 8.67 -4.72 27.88
CA ILE A 449 9.83 -5.52 28.28
C ILE A 449 10.98 -4.56 28.61
N PRO A 450 11.36 -4.42 29.90
CA PRO A 450 12.58 -3.71 30.27
C PRO A 450 13.80 -4.51 29.81
N THR A 451 14.78 -3.82 29.25
CA THR A 451 15.99 -4.40 28.67
C THR A 451 17.17 -3.44 28.87
N ILE A 452 18.38 -3.95 28.71
CA ILE A 452 19.63 -3.19 28.82
C ILE A 452 20.45 -3.51 27.57
N LYS A 453 21.07 -2.51 26.96
CA LYS A 453 22.00 -2.63 25.83
C LYS A 453 23.02 -1.52 25.92
N ASP A 454 24.30 -1.87 25.75
CA ASP A 454 25.42 -0.93 25.89
C ASP A 454 25.41 -0.18 27.24
N GLY A 455 25.00 -0.86 28.31
CA GLY A 455 24.86 -0.28 29.65
C GLY A 455 23.73 0.74 29.81
N LYS A 456 22.93 0.98 28.78
CA LYS A 456 21.75 1.85 28.81
C LYS A 456 20.48 1.04 28.92
N LYS A 457 19.54 1.54 29.69
CA LYS A 457 18.23 0.92 29.85
C LYS A 457 17.28 1.42 28.76
N HIS A 458 16.44 0.53 28.27
CA HIS A 458 15.36 0.85 27.36
C HIS A 458 14.20 -0.11 27.56
N TYR A 459 13.07 0.23 26.95
CA TYR A 459 11.83 -0.50 27.11
C TYR A 459 11.27 -0.85 25.73
N VAL A 460 10.98 -2.13 25.52
CA VAL A 460 10.35 -2.63 24.30
C VAL A 460 8.84 -2.60 24.50
N CYS A 461 8.15 -1.74 23.77
CA CYS A 461 6.70 -1.78 23.65
C CYS A 461 6.33 -2.79 22.56
N THR A 462 5.78 -3.93 22.94
CA THR A 462 5.24 -4.95 22.02
C THR A 462 3.99 -5.64 22.57
N LEU A 463 3.07 -6.08 21.72
CA LEU A 463 1.88 -6.82 22.15
C LEU A 463 2.19 -8.19 22.76
N MET A 464 3.45 -8.63 22.74
CA MET A 464 3.90 -9.94 23.19
C MET A 464 4.97 -9.82 24.27
N ASN A 465 4.92 -10.67 25.30
CA ASN A 465 6.08 -10.84 26.18
C ASN A 465 7.17 -11.70 25.49
N ASN A 466 8.36 -11.83 26.10
CA ASN A 466 9.48 -12.60 25.53
C ASN A 466 9.11 -14.03 25.10
N LYS A 467 8.31 -14.76 25.89
CA LYS A 467 7.90 -16.13 25.56
C LYS A 467 6.95 -16.15 24.36
N GLN A 468 6.00 -15.22 24.33
CA GLN A 468 5.03 -15.09 23.25
C GLN A 468 5.72 -14.67 21.95
N LEU A 469 6.66 -13.72 22.03
CA LEU A 469 7.46 -13.26 20.88
C LEU A 469 8.26 -14.42 20.30
N HIS A 470 8.99 -15.17 21.13
CA HIS A 470 9.73 -16.36 20.67
C HIS A 470 8.79 -17.42 20.05
N SER A 471 7.59 -17.62 20.62
CA SER A 471 6.59 -18.53 20.06
C SER A 471 6.13 -18.12 18.67
N VAL A 472 5.77 -16.84 18.47
CA VAL A 472 5.32 -16.33 17.18
C VAL A 472 6.46 -16.33 16.16
N LEU A 473 7.67 -15.92 16.54
CA LEU A 473 8.82 -15.95 15.64
C LEU A 473 9.17 -17.37 15.18
N LYS A 474 8.92 -18.39 16.02
CA LYS A 474 9.05 -19.78 15.61
C LYS A 474 8.11 -20.12 14.46
N TYR A 475 6.83 -19.71 14.53
CA TYR A 475 5.89 -19.86 13.42
C TYR A 475 6.34 -19.09 12.17
N VAL A 476 6.81 -17.85 12.34
CA VAL A 476 7.33 -17.02 11.24
C VAL A 476 8.49 -17.71 10.52
N TRP A 477 9.40 -18.34 11.27
CA TRP A 477 10.60 -18.98 10.72
C TRP A 477 10.38 -20.42 10.22
N ASP A 478 9.31 -21.10 10.64
CA ASP A 478 9.09 -22.51 10.25
C ASP A 478 8.72 -22.65 8.76
N PRO A 479 9.44 -23.46 7.97
CA PRO A 479 9.14 -23.67 6.55
C PRO A 479 7.79 -24.37 6.30
N GLU A 480 7.30 -25.17 7.26
CA GLU A 480 5.98 -25.80 7.19
C GLU A 480 4.85 -24.89 7.71
N GLU A 481 5.19 -23.67 8.13
CA GLU A 481 4.26 -22.62 8.50
C GLU A 481 4.37 -21.42 7.56
N PHE A 482 5.01 -20.32 7.98
CA PHE A 482 4.96 -19.03 7.28
C PHE A 482 6.19 -18.70 6.43
N ARG A 483 7.36 -19.31 6.69
CA ARG A 483 8.57 -19.01 5.91
C ARG A 483 8.55 -19.75 4.58
N ALA A 484 8.38 -19.01 3.49
CA ALA A 484 8.44 -19.56 2.14
C ALA A 484 9.83 -19.39 1.49
N ASN A 485 9.97 -19.95 0.30
CA ASN A 485 11.18 -19.79 -0.52
C ASN A 485 11.41 -18.31 -0.87
N TYR A 486 10.35 -17.57 -1.15
CA TYR A 486 10.41 -16.22 -1.70
C TYR A 486 9.92 -15.11 -0.75
N GLY A 487 9.52 -15.44 0.47
CA GLY A 487 9.03 -14.44 1.43
C GLY A 487 8.11 -15.00 2.51
N LEU A 488 7.23 -14.15 3.03
CA LEU A 488 6.26 -14.50 4.08
C LEU A 488 4.93 -14.95 3.46
N ARG A 489 4.46 -16.15 3.80
CA ARG A 489 3.13 -16.62 3.40
C ARG A 489 2.03 -15.82 4.11
N SER A 490 0.96 -15.48 3.39
CA SER A 490 -0.22 -14.85 4.02
C SER A 490 -1.02 -15.80 4.92
N MET A 491 -0.91 -17.10 4.65
CA MET A 491 -1.47 -18.19 5.45
C MET A 491 -0.44 -19.29 5.64
N SER A 492 -0.42 -19.88 6.84
CA SER A 492 0.46 -20.99 7.15
C SER A 492 0.19 -22.19 6.23
N ARG A 493 1.27 -22.80 5.74
CA ARG A 493 1.22 -24.05 4.97
C ARG A 493 0.62 -25.21 5.76
N PHE A 494 0.58 -25.14 7.09
CA PHE A 494 -0.14 -26.10 7.95
C PHE A 494 -1.57 -26.38 7.48
N HIS A 495 -2.25 -25.35 6.95
CA HIS A 495 -3.63 -25.45 6.47
C HIS A 495 -3.80 -26.16 5.12
N GLU A 496 -2.70 -26.57 4.47
CA GLU A 496 -2.73 -27.47 3.31
C GLU A 496 -3.25 -28.85 3.72
N LYS A 497 -2.79 -29.35 4.88
CA LYS A 497 -3.20 -30.66 5.43
C LYS A 497 -4.31 -30.54 6.48
N ASN A 498 -4.46 -29.37 7.08
CA ASN A 498 -5.37 -29.12 8.20
C ASN A 498 -6.24 -27.88 7.93
N PRO A 499 -7.10 -27.90 6.90
CA PRO A 499 -7.97 -26.78 6.63
C PRO A 499 -8.89 -26.49 7.82
N PHE A 500 -9.14 -25.22 8.09
CA PHE A 500 -10.06 -24.82 9.14
C PHE A 500 -11.49 -24.82 8.63
N VAL A 501 -12.39 -25.47 9.37
CA VAL A 501 -13.81 -25.60 9.03
C VAL A 501 -14.65 -24.95 10.12
N TYR A 502 -15.61 -24.12 9.70
CA TYR A 502 -16.63 -23.55 10.57
C TYR A 502 -17.98 -23.63 9.85
N GLN A 503 -18.92 -24.39 10.45
CA GLN A 503 -20.19 -24.74 9.81
C GLN A 503 -19.95 -25.44 8.46
N ASP A 504 -20.52 -24.94 7.37
CA ASP A 504 -20.38 -25.43 6.00
C ASP A 504 -19.25 -24.75 5.21
N LYS A 505 -18.51 -23.82 5.84
CA LYS A 505 -17.44 -23.05 5.21
C LYS A 505 -16.06 -23.57 5.62
N GLN A 506 -15.13 -23.51 4.68
CA GLN A 506 -13.75 -23.96 4.86
C GLN A 506 -12.76 -22.92 4.34
N VAL A 507 -11.61 -22.81 5.02
CA VAL A 507 -10.43 -22.09 4.55
C VAL A 507 -9.20 -23.00 4.64
N GLY A 508 -8.41 -23.05 3.59
CA GLY A 508 -7.19 -23.83 3.50
C GLY A 508 -6.06 -23.01 2.86
N TYR A 509 -4.88 -23.60 2.81
CA TYR A 509 -3.72 -22.99 2.15
C TYR A 509 -3.84 -23.10 0.63
N GLU A 510 -3.77 -21.96 -0.07
CA GLU A 510 -3.89 -21.81 -1.52
C GLU A 510 -2.74 -20.91 -2.01
N PRO A 511 -1.62 -21.45 -2.51
CA PRO A 511 -0.41 -20.66 -2.82
C PRO A 511 -0.50 -19.79 -4.08
N ALA A 512 -1.57 -19.90 -4.87
CA ALA A 512 -1.75 -19.20 -6.14
C ALA A 512 -3.08 -18.43 -6.17
N GLU A 513 -3.80 -18.40 -7.29
CA GLU A 513 -5.14 -17.79 -7.37
C GLU A 513 -6.13 -18.49 -6.42
N SER A 514 -7.06 -17.71 -5.87
CA SER A 514 -8.09 -18.23 -4.96
C SER A 514 -9.03 -19.18 -5.70
N LEU A 515 -9.37 -20.31 -5.07
CA LEU A 515 -10.40 -21.23 -5.57
C LEU A 515 -11.83 -20.68 -5.37
N TYR A 516 -11.96 -19.62 -4.56
CA TYR A 516 -13.23 -18.98 -4.22
C TYR A 516 -13.20 -17.50 -4.59
N THR A 517 -14.19 -17.03 -5.33
CA THR A 517 -14.35 -15.60 -5.62
C THR A 517 -15.03 -14.90 -4.43
N VAL A 518 -14.33 -13.97 -3.79
CA VAL A 518 -14.88 -13.05 -2.78
C VAL A 518 -14.80 -11.64 -3.36
N LYS A 519 -15.86 -10.83 -3.18
CA LYS A 519 -15.95 -9.43 -3.66
C LYS A 519 -15.60 -9.20 -5.16
N GLY A 520 -15.76 -10.22 -6.00
CA GLY A 520 -15.68 -10.11 -7.46
C GLY A 520 -14.28 -10.25 -8.08
N GLY A 521 -13.25 -10.59 -7.30
CA GLY A 521 -11.88 -10.80 -7.79
C GLY A 521 -11.32 -12.22 -7.57
N ASN A 522 -10.18 -12.50 -8.19
CA ASN A 522 -9.37 -13.72 -7.98
C ASN A 522 -8.15 -13.48 -7.05
N SER A 523 -8.09 -12.31 -6.40
CA SER A 523 -7.06 -11.97 -5.42
C SER A 523 -7.08 -12.93 -4.21
N ASN A 524 -5.91 -13.22 -3.63
CA ASN A 524 -5.78 -14.30 -2.66
C ASN A 524 -4.84 -14.01 -1.48
N TRP A 525 -5.40 -14.01 -0.27
CA TRP A 525 -4.71 -13.90 1.01
C TRP A 525 -4.54 -15.23 1.75
N ARG A 526 -4.82 -16.37 1.09
CA ARG A 526 -4.79 -17.71 1.68
C ARG A 526 -3.48 -18.45 1.46
N GLY A 527 -2.37 -17.74 1.29
CA GLY A 527 -1.08 -18.36 1.05
C GLY A 527 -0.04 -17.49 0.34
N PRO A 528 -0.41 -16.68 -0.68
CA PRO A 528 0.55 -15.88 -1.43
C PRO A 528 1.34 -14.89 -0.58
N ILE A 529 2.48 -14.46 -1.13
CA ILE A 529 3.32 -13.41 -0.56
C ILE A 529 2.80 -12.05 -1.00
N TRP A 530 2.69 -11.15 -0.03
CA TRP A 530 2.34 -9.76 -0.22
C TRP A 530 3.45 -8.87 0.30
N LEU A 531 3.96 -7.96 -0.55
CA LEU A 531 5.09 -7.10 -0.19
C LEU A 531 4.81 -6.16 1.00
N PRO A 532 3.62 -5.54 1.16
CA PRO A 532 3.32 -4.70 2.32
C PRO A 532 3.55 -5.39 3.67
N THR A 533 3.00 -6.60 3.83
CA THR A 533 3.06 -7.32 5.11
C THR A 533 4.43 -7.95 5.34
N THR A 534 5.11 -8.35 4.27
CA THR A 534 6.52 -8.77 4.34
C THR A 534 7.41 -7.60 4.76
N PHE A 535 7.19 -6.41 4.22
CA PHE A 535 7.95 -5.20 4.56
C PHE A 535 7.74 -4.81 6.03
N LEU A 536 6.49 -4.78 6.51
CA LEU A 536 6.19 -4.50 7.91
C LEU A 536 6.76 -5.56 8.87
N LEU A 537 6.77 -6.84 8.48
CA LEU A 537 7.47 -7.88 9.24
C LEU A 537 8.95 -7.55 9.36
N VAL A 538 9.63 -7.30 8.23
CA VAL A 538 11.07 -7.02 8.21
C VAL A 538 11.41 -5.78 9.05
N GLU A 539 10.64 -4.70 8.93
CA GLU A 539 10.83 -3.52 9.79
C GLU A 539 10.66 -3.83 11.28
N SER A 540 9.69 -4.68 11.62
CA SER A 540 9.46 -5.08 13.01
C SER A 540 10.60 -5.92 13.55
N LEU A 541 11.14 -6.84 12.74
CA LEU A 541 12.32 -7.63 13.08
C LEU A 541 13.54 -6.72 13.27
N VAL A 542 13.79 -5.77 12.37
CA VAL A 542 14.90 -4.79 12.50
C VAL A 542 14.78 -4.01 13.81
N LYS A 543 13.61 -3.48 14.16
CA LYS A 543 13.41 -2.81 15.45
C LYS A 543 13.70 -3.71 16.66
N LEU A 544 13.37 -5.00 16.57
CA LEU A 544 13.66 -5.95 17.64
C LEU A 544 15.16 -6.23 17.78
N THR A 545 15.96 -6.13 16.72
CA THR A 545 17.43 -6.24 16.82
C THR A 545 18.05 -5.10 17.62
N GLU A 546 17.44 -3.91 17.60
CA GLU A 546 17.88 -2.77 18.40
C GLU A 546 17.58 -2.98 19.89
N ALA A 547 16.62 -3.85 20.21
CA ALA A 547 16.01 -3.98 21.51
C ALA A 547 16.77 -4.84 22.53
N PHE A 548 17.65 -5.74 22.11
CA PHE A 548 18.33 -6.66 23.02
C PHE A 548 19.85 -6.56 22.87
N GLU A 549 20.59 -6.76 23.97
CA GLU A 549 22.06 -6.78 23.98
C GLU A 549 22.59 -8.00 23.22
N GLU A 550 22.01 -9.17 23.49
CA GLU A 550 22.17 -10.37 22.68
C GLU A 550 20.94 -10.55 21.79
N ASP A 551 21.14 -10.88 20.51
CA ASP A 551 20.03 -11.13 19.60
C ASP A 551 19.25 -12.38 20.03
N ILE A 552 17.92 -12.33 19.90
CA ILE A 552 17.06 -13.47 20.19
C ILE A 552 17.30 -14.52 19.12
N THR A 553 17.72 -15.71 19.55
CA THR A 553 17.83 -16.87 18.66
C THR A 553 16.52 -17.64 18.63
N VAL A 554 16.06 -18.01 17.43
CA VAL A 554 14.84 -18.78 17.20
C VAL A 554 15.18 -20.07 16.44
N GLN A 555 14.59 -21.19 16.85
CA GLN A 555 14.76 -22.48 16.18
C GLN A 555 13.39 -23.08 15.80
N ALA A 556 13.24 -23.43 14.53
CA ALA A 556 12.00 -23.99 13.95
C ALA A 556 12.31 -25.07 12.91
N GLY A 557 11.33 -25.93 12.57
CA GLY A 557 11.47 -26.92 11.49
C GLY A 557 12.62 -27.95 11.62
N GLY A 558 13.23 -28.10 12.81
CA GLY A 558 14.43 -28.92 12.99
C GLY A 558 15.73 -28.31 12.42
N GLU A 559 15.70 -27.04 12.01
CA GLU A 559 16.86 -26.32 11.47
C GLU A 559 17.77 -25.80 12.60
N LYS A 560 18.92 -25.24 12.22
CA LYS A 560 19.80 -24.53 13.17
C LYS A 560 19.11 -23.25 13.68
N PRO A 561 19.40 -22.81 14.92
CA PRO A 561 18.92 -21.52 15.41
C PRO A 561 19.33 -20.37 14.49
N ILE A 562 18.47 -19.35 14.35
CA ILE A 562 18.74 -18.11 13.64
C ILE A 562 18.50 -16.91 14.55
N GLU A 563 19.33 -15.87 14.41
CA GLU A 563 19.16 -14.56 15.05
C GLU A 563 18.10 -13.71 14.34
N ILE A 564 17.43 -12.78 15.03
CA ILE A 564 16.40 -11.93 14.41
C ILE A 564 17.00 -11.07 13.28
N ALA A 565 18.22 -10.57 13.43
CA ALA A 565 18.89 -9.79 12.37
C ALA A 565 19.07 -10.61 11.10
N ALA A 566 19.54 -11.85 11.23
CA ALA A 566 19.68 -12.77 10.11
C ALA A 566 18.33 -13.18 9.51
N MET A 567 17.28 -13.30 10.34
CA MET A 567 15.92 -13.55 9.89
C MET A 567 15.39 -12.38 9.04
N ALA A 568 15.55 -11.13 9.49
CA ALA A 568 15.15 -9.93 8.76
C ALA A 568 15.83 -9.85 7.40
N LYS A 569 17.17 -10.02 7.38
CA LYS A 569 17.95 -10.06 6.14
C LYS A 569 17.50 -11.19 5.22
N SER A 570 17.24 -12.38 5.75
CA SER A 570 16.74 -13.51 4.95
C SER A 570 15.40 -13.19 4.28
N PHE A 571 14.45 -12.56 4.96
CA PHE A 571 13.18 -12.20 4.33
C PHE A 571 13.36 -11.13 3.25
N ALA A 572 14.20 -10.12 3.49
CA ALA A 572 14.56 -9.12 2.48
C ALA A 572 15.21 -9.77 1.24
N ASP A 573 16.19 -10.65 1.43
CA ASP A 573 16.88 -11.37 0.35
C ASP A 573 15.92 -12.22 -0.47
N ARG A 574 14.98 -12.93 0.19
CA ARG A 574 13.97 -13.75 -0.47
C ARG A 574 13.01 -12.92 -1.32
N THR A 575 12.57 -11.77 -0.80
CA THR A 575 11.69 -10.85 -1.54
C THR A 575 12.39 -10.19 -2.72
N ILE A 576 13.66 -9.79 -2.58
CA ILE A 576 14.47 -9.31 -3.73
C ILE A 576 14.63 -10.45 -4.76
N GLY A 577 14.85 -11.68 -4.28
CA GLY A 577 15.00 -12.89 -5.09
C GLY A 577 13.81 -13.22 -6.00
N ILE A 578 12.60 -12.71 -5.71
CA ILE A 578 11.44 -12.83 -6.61
C ILE A 578 11.75 -12.20 -7.98
N PHE A 579 12.44 -11.06 -7.99
CA PHE A 579 12.69 -10.25 -9.17
C PHE A 579 14.09 -10.46 -9.75
N ALA A 580 15.04 -10.85 -8.90
CA ALA A 580 16.43 -11.06 -9.28
C ALA A 580 16.61 -12.26 -10.21
N MET A 581 17.64 -12.15 -11.05
CA MET A 581 18.10 -13.28 -11.84
C MET A 581 18.79 -14.30 -10.92
N ASN A 582 18.32 -15.54 -10.97
CA ASN A 582 18.91 -16.64 -10.21
C ASN A 582 20.14 -17.23 -10.93
N GLU A 583 20.77 -18.24 -10.32
CA GLU A 583 21.97 -18.89 -10.86
C GLU A 583 21.73 -19.56 -12.23
N GLU A 584 20.50 -19.98 -12.53
CA GLU A 584 20.12 -20.52 -13.84
C GLU A 584 19.78 -19.44 -14.89
N GLY A 585 19.98 -18.16 -14.57
CA GLY A 585 19.67 -17.05 -15.48
C GLY A 585 18.17 -16.77 -15.62
N LYS A 586 17.35 -17.23 -14.67
CA LYS A 586 15.88 -17.10 -14.68
C LYS A 586 15.41 -16.11 -13.62
N ARG A 587 14.20 -15.58 -13.79
CA ARG A 587 13.56 -14.64 -12.86
C ARG A 587 12.27 -15.27 -12.34
N PRO A 588 12.17 -15.63 -11.05
CA PRO A 588 10.99 -16.29 -10.50
C PRO A 588 9.67 -15.60 -10.86
N VAL A 589 9.64 -14.26 -10.83
CA VAL A 589 8.45 -13.45 -11.17
C VAL A 589 7.86 -13.76 -12.55
N LEU A 590 8.67 -14.11 -13.55
CA LEU A 590 8.23 -14.39 -14.92
C LEU A 590 7.56 -15.77 -15.06
N GLY A 591 7.76 -16.66 -14.08
CA GLY A 591 7.28 -18.04 -14.15
C GLY A 591 7.93 -18.86 -15.28
N PRO A 592 7.45 -20.10 -15.51
CA PRO A 592 8.05 -21.01 -16.47
C PRO A 592 7.64 -20.76 -17.94
N GLU A 593 6.71 -19.84 -18.20
CA GLU A 593 6.03 -19.70 -19.48
C GLU A 593 6.88 -18.94 -20.53
N PHE A 594 6.91 -19.46 -21.76
CA PHE A 594 7.47 -18.77 -22.93
C PHE A 594 6.48 -17.73 -23.47
N PRO A 595 6.90 -16.53 -23.93
CA PRO A 595 8.26 -16.11 -24.24
C PRO A 595 9.02 -15.43 -23.09
N PHE A 596 8.34 -15.04 -22.01
CA PHE A 596 8.86 -14.07 -21.06
C PHE A 596 10.18 -14.48 -20.40
N GLN A 597 10.31 -15.75 -19.99
CA GLN A 597 11.47 -16.19 -19.22
C GLN A 597 12.79 -16.23 -20.01
N ASN A 598 12.74 -16.64 -21.29
CA ASN A 598 13.94 -17.01 -22.04
C ASN A 598 14.21 -16.11 -23.25
N ASP A 599 13.22 -15.36 -23.74
CA ASP A 599 13.39 -14.51 -24.90
C ASP A 599 14.25 -13.28 -24.56
N PRO A 600 15.34 -13.01 -25.31
CA PRO A 600 16.22 -11.86 -25.06
C PRO A 600 15.52 -10.50 -25.10
N HIS A 601 14.37 -10.40 -25.77
CA HIS A 601 13.58 -9.17 -25.85
C HIS A 601 12.60 -9.01 -24.68
N TRP A 602 12.34 -10.04 -23.88
CA TRP A 602 11.32 -10.00 -22.82
C TRP A 602 11.88 -10.23 -21.42
N LYS A 603 12.94 -11.03 -21.26
CA LYS A 603 13.48 -11.48 -19.96
C LYS A 603 13.91 -10.38 -18.98
N ASP A 604 14.09 -9.16 -19.49
CA ASP A 604 14.51 -7.99 -18.72
C ASP A 604 13.38 -6.97 -18.46
N TYR A 605 12.18 -7.19 -18.99
CA TYR A 605 11.00 -6.41 -18.65
C TYR A 605 10.29 -7.06 -17.48
N ILE A 606 10.47 -6.48 -16.29
CA ILE A 606 10.03 -7.07 -15.04
C ILE A 606 8.60 -6.60 -14.76
N PRO A 607 7.60 -7.49 -14.77
CA PRO A 607 6.26 -7.14 -14.32
C PRO A 607 6.24 -7.06 -12.79
N PHE A 608 5.37 -6.20 -12.26
CA PHE A 608 5.17 -6.05 -10.83
C PHE A 608 3.75 -6.48 -10.52
N HIS A 609 3.64 -7.63 -9.88
CA HIS A 609 2.37 -8.30 -9.68
C HIS A 609 1.71 -7.89 -8.36
N GLU A 610 0.41 -8.20 -8.22
CA GLU A 610 -0.35 -7.95 -7.00
C GLU A 610 0.23 -8.71 -5.80
N TYR A 611 0.48 -10.00 -6.02
CA TYR A 611 1.05 -10.94 -5.06
C TYR A 611 1.87 -12.01 -5.79
N TYR A 612 2.58 -12.82 -5.02
CA TYR A 612 3.54 -13.78 -5.57
C TYR A 612 3.33 -15.17 -4.98
N ASN A 613 3.51 -16.20 -5.82
CA ASN A 613 3.47 -17.57 -5.36
C ASN A 613 4.63 -17.84 -4.38
N PRO A 614 4.37 -18.35 -3.17
CA PRO A 614 5.38 -18.52 -2.13
C PRO A 614 6.42 -19.60 -2.44
N GLU A 615 6.04 -20.59 -3.24
CA GLU A 615 6.88 -21.75 -3.53
C GLU A 615 7.72 -21.54 -4.79
N THR A 616 7.20 -20.81 -5.78
CA THR A 616 7.83 -20.63 -7.10
C THR A 616 8.29 -19.20 -7.40
N GLY A 617 7.78 -18.21 -6.66
CA GLY A 617 8.06 -16.79 -6.89
C GLY A 617 7.32 -16.17 -8.08
N LYS A 618 6.49 -16.96 -8.80
CA LYS A 618 5.70 -16.49 -9.95
C LYS A 618 4.80 -15.33 -9.52
N GLY A 619 4.79 -14.25 -10.31
CA GLY A 619 3.87 -13.14 -10.13
C GLY A 619 2.43 -13.50 -10.53
N LEU A 620 1.46 -13.04 -9.73
CA LEU A 620 0.03 -13.37 -9.85
C LEU A 620 -0.85 -12.12 -9.63
N GLY A 621 -2.10 -12.16 -10.09
CA GLY A 621 -2.99 -10.99 -10.08
C GLY A 621 -2.51 -9.89 -11.04
N ALA A 622 -2.92 -8.65 -10.77
CA ALA A 622 -2.62 -7.49 -11.61
C ALA A 622 -1.12 -7.35 -11.88
N SER A 623 -0.73 -7.26 -13.16
CA SER A 623 0.69 -7.38 -13.59
C SER A 623 1.46 -6.06 -13.68
N HIS A 624 0.78 -4.93 -13.52
CA HIS A 624 1.35 -3.59 -13.56
C HIS A 624 1.18 -2.86 -12.22
N GLN A 625 1.06 -3.64 -11.14
CA GLN A 625 0.90 -3.15 -9.79
C GLN A 625 2.24 -2.66 -9.23
N THR A 626 2.92 -1.76 -9.97
CA THR A 626 4.01 -0.91 -9.47
C THR A 626 3.46 0.16 -8.51
N GLY A 627 2.59 -0.28 -7.60
CA GLY A 627 2.16 0.37 -6.39
C GLY A 627 2.95 -0.24 -5.24
N TRP A 628 2.32 -1.05 -4.38
CA TRP A 628 3.06 -1.64 -3.25
C TRP A 628 4.16 -2.62 -3.66
N SER A 629 4.09 -3.26 -4.84
CA SER A 629 5.15 -4.18 -5.25
C SER A 629 6.45 -3.46 -5.58
N ALA A 630 6.39 -2.15 -5.77
CA ALA A 630 7.57 -1.32 -5.88
C ALA A 630 8.36 -1.19 -4.56
N LEU A 631 7.84 -1.68 -3.41
CA LEU A 631 8.58 -1.80 -2.16
C LEU A 631 9.87 -2.62 -2.28
N VAL A 632 10.04 -3.43 -3.33
CA VAL A 632 11.34 -4.06 -3.65
C VAL A 632 12.46 -3.01 -3.80
N ALA A 633 12.15 -1.79 -4.25
CA ALA A 633 13.12 -0.70 -4.30
C ALA A 633 13.59 -0.27 -2.91
N ASN A 634 12.71 -0.31 -1.90
CA ASN A 634 13.05 -0.06 -0.50
C ASN A 634 13.88 -1.21 0.08
N PHE A 635 13.52 -2.47 -0.20
CA PHE A 635 14.35 -3.61 0.21
C PHE A 635 15.77 -3.52 -0.34
N ILE A 636 15.92 -3.16 -1.62
CA ILE A 636 17.25 -2.93 -2.22
C ILE A 636 17.95 -1.74 -1.54
N ALA A 637 17.24 -0.63 -1.30
CA ALA A 637 17.83 0.55 -0.67
C ALA A 637 18.31 0.33 0.78
N GLU A 638 17.66 -0.58 1.52
CA GLU A 638 17.91 -0.79 2.95
C GLU A 638 18.78 -2.02 3.26
N PHE A 639 18.87 -3.00 2.35
CA PHE A 639 19.54 -4.29 2.59
C PHE A 639 20.63 -4.65 1.57
N ARG A 640 20.96 -3.75 0.64
CA ARG A 640 22.12 -3.86 -0.26
C ARG A 640 22.99 -2.64 -0.08
#